data_AF-A0A944WJQ8-F1
#
_entry.id   AF-A0A944WJQ8-F1
#
_cell.length_a   1.000
_cell.length_b   1.000
_cell.length_c   1.000
_cell.angle_alpha   90.00
_cell.angle_beta   90.00
_cell.angle_gamma   90.00
#
_symmetry.space_group_name_H-M   'P 1'
#
loop_
_entity.id
_entity.type
_entity.pdbx_description
1 polymer ?
#
loop_
_entity_poly.entity_id
_entity_poly.type
_entity_poly.pdbx_seq_one_letter_code
_entity_poly.pdbx_strand_id
1 'polypeptide(L)'
;MTQLIIISIYLALLLGLGFFSSKLFRGTSKDYMLASHSIGPFMLLMSLFGTTMTAFALVGSTGESFKEGAGVYGLLASSSGIIHSLCFFVLGVKLWSLGKKHGYTTQIQFFRDRLESDRIGILLFPILVGLIIPYLLIGVMASGTVINSITEGAFTTIFAEYDYGIPPWMASLVICLVVLIYVFFGGMRGTAIANTAQTIVFMILGLITFVIISDKLGGLEESTNKVLAKNPSKMMRSVDPADTTSYDSSYKKWIVFAQYQYAKKHKNLELDPVDEKAAIAAFPVAGPAGYLKKTRGPAIFAKKEGLLSNLSILDQNLALLIQDNRYEMPNDPAAVDKRIPVSKIMAHHDIMNFPRLPGADREGLTIFAKLIGHPTEEAISGKGTKWTRKKAKGVFRATNWAPDPPHGMDPWKFLTYFFVPLSVGMFPHLFQHWLTAKSADSFKLAVVAHPIFIMIVWVPCVLLGVWMTSATNPISGAPIIAAHFPPNAVLPAAVKALTGPLMAGLLTAGILAAIMSSLDSQFLCVGTMFTTDIVSHYAGKDRFTDKQLITIARVFIVLIVALTYLFSLFEPRRVFTLGVWCFSGFSSLFPLILASLYWKRLTKLGAYAAILAAAGSWIYMFADANYAANANYTVFGVMPVATMIALTTITMVVVSLITPPPSTETIVKFFPAKE
;
A
#
# COMPACT_ATOMS: atom_id res chain seq x y z
N MET A 1 -5.21 15.38 22.24
CA MET A 1 -5.76 16.65 21.72
C MET A 1 -4.74 17.47 20.92
N THR A 2 -3.52 17.66 21.41
CA THR A 2 -2.45 18.41 20.70
C THR A 2 -2.22 17.94 19.26
N GLN A 3 -2.19 16.63 19.01
CA GLN A 3 -2.00 16.08 17.66
C GLN A 3 -3.10 16.53 16.69
N LEU A 4 -4.36 16.51 17.16
CA LEU A 4 -5.51 16.88 16.34
C LEU A 4 -5.46 18.37 15.97
N ILE A 5 -5.10 19.23 16.92
CA ILE A 5 -4.95 20.68 16.68
C ILE A 5 -3.92 20.93 15.56
N ILE A 6 -2.77 20.25 15.62
CA ILE A 6 -1.72 20.41 14.62
C ILE A 6 -2.18 19.92 13.24
N ILE A 7 -2.86 18.78 13.19
CA ILE A 7 -3.45 18.26 11.94
C ILE A 7 -4.49 19.26 11.39
N SER A 8 -5.36 19.81 12.23
CA SER A 8 -6.35 20.81 11.83
C SER A 8 -5.71 22.09 11.31
N ILE A 9 -4.65 22.59 11.96
CA ILE A 9 -3.87 23.74 11.49
C ILE A 9 -3.26 23.44 10.13
N TYR A 10 -2.64 22.27 9.95
CA TYR A 10 -2.07 21.85 8.67
C TYR A 10 -3.11 21.83 7.54
N LEU A 11 -4.28 21.23 7.79
CA LEU A 11 -5.37 21.19 6.80
C LEU A 11 -5.90 22.60 6.49
N ALA A 12 -6.02 23.47 7.50
CA ALA A 12 -6.42 24.86 7.31
C ALA A 12 -5.39 25.65 6.49
N LEU A 13 -4.08 25.44 6.72
CA LEU A 13 -3.01 26.06 5.93
C LEU A 13 -3.06 25.63 4.46
N LEU A 14 -3.34 24.36 4.17
CA LEU A 14 -3.54 23.89 2.79
C LEU A 14 -4.74 24.54 2.11
N LEU A 15 -5.88 24.63 2.82
CA LEU A 15 -7.06 25.33 2.30
C LEU A 15 -6.75 26.80 2.03
N GLY A 16 -6.02 27.47 2.93
CA GLY A 16 -5.53 28.83 2.75
C GLY A 16 -4.63 28.98 1.52
N LEU A 17 -3.73 28.03 1.30
CA LEU A 17 -2.85 28.00 0.12
C LEU A 17 -3.64 27.78 -1.18
N GLY A 18 -4.67 26.93 -1.15
CA GLY A 18 -5.61 26.75 -2.26
C GLY A 18 -6.39 28.02 -2.58
N PHE A 19 -6.90 28.69 -1.55
CA PHE A 19 -7.59 29.97 -1.69
C PHE A 19 -6.67 31.08 -2.23
N PHE A 20 -5.44 31.18 -1.72
CA PHE A 20 -4.46 32.13 -2.23
C PHE A 20 -4.09 31.85 -3.69
N SER A 21 -3.89 30.57 -4.03
CA SER A 21 -3.58 30.16 -5.40
C SER A 21 -4.72 30.44 -6.37
N SER A 22 -5.97 30.47 -5.91
CA SER A 22 -7.11 30.85 -6.75
C SER A 22 -7.03 32.30 -7.25
N LYS A 23 -6.35 33.19 -6.52
CA LYS A 23 -6.07 34.57 -6.97
C LYS A 23 -5.02 34.63 -8.08
N LEU A 24 -4.21 33.57 -8.25
CA LEU A 24 -3.22 33.44 -9.31
C LEU A 24 -3.77 32.76 -10.57
N PHE A 25 -5.01 32.26 -10.51
CA PHE A 25 -5.67 31.54 -11.60
C PHE A 25 -6.14 32.51 -12.70
N ARG A 26 -5.79 32.22 -13.96
CA ARG A 26 -6.10 33.09 -15.10
C ARG A 26 -7.47 32.83 -15.74
N GLY A 27 -8.29 31.95 -15.18
CA GLY A 27 -9.67 31.73 -15.63
C GLY A 27 -9.83 30.83 -16.86
N THR A 28 -8.75 30.32 -17.46
CA THR A 28 -8.79 29.52 -18.70
C THR A 28 -8.63 28.03 -18.45
N SER A 29 -9.18 27.20 -19.34
CA SER A 29 -9.04 25.74 -19.28
C SER A 29 -7.57 25.30 -19.37
N LYS A 30 -6.79 25.90 -20.28
CA LYS A 30 -5.34 25.62 -20.42
C LYS A 30 -4.54 25.95 -19.15
N ASP A 31 -4.87 27.03 -18.44
CA ASP A 31 -4.20 27.37 -17.18
C ASP A 31 -4.59 26.38 -16.06
N TYR A 32 -5.86 25.97 -16.04
CA TYR A 32 -6.36 24.97 -15.09
C TYR A 32 -5.69 23.61 -15.26
N MET A 33 -5.38 23.24 -16.51
CA MET A 33 -4.92 21.91 -16.88
C MET A 33 -3.40 21.80 -17.03
N LEU A 34 -2.69 22.86 -17.41
CA LEU A 34 -1.24 22.78 -17.68
C LEU A 34 -0.42 23.90 -17.03
N ALA A 35 -1.04 24.74 -16.19
CA ALA A 35 -0.38 25.91 -15.59
C ALA A 35 0.34 26.80 -16.63
N SER A 36 -0.20 26.83 -17.85
CA SER A 36 0.36 27.58 -18.98
C SER A 36 1.85 27.29 -19.27
N HIS A 37 2.32 26.05 -19.06
CA HIS A 37 3.73 25.64 -19.26
C HIS A 37 4.77 26.49 -18.49
N SER A 38 4.40 26.99 -17.31
CA SER A 38 5.22 27.96 -16.58
C SER A 38 6.06 27.37 -15.43
N ILE A 39 6.01 26.05 -15.22
CA ILE A 39 6.65 25.41 -14.06
C ILE A 39 8.17 25.31 -14.27
N GLY A 40 8.93 25.96 -13.37
CA GLY A 40 10.38 25.97 -13.36
C GLY A 40 11.01 24.67 -12.79
N PRO A 41 12.35 24.51 -12.90
CA PRO A 41 13.05 23.27 -12.55
C PRO A 41 12.82 22.79 -11.11
N PHE A 42 12.88 23.69 -10.13
CA PHE A 42 12.71 23.34 -8.72
C PHE A 42 11.29 22.88 -8.40
N MET A 43 10.27 23.65 -8.83
CA MET A 43 8.87 23.26 -8.65
C MET A 43 8.54 21.97 -9.41
N LEU A 44 9.12 21.74 -10.59
CA LEU A 44 8.94 20.49 -11.33
C LEU A 44 9.53 19.32 -10.57
N LEU A 45 10.76 19.43 -10.04
CA LEU A 45 11.35 18.41 -9.18
C LEU A 45 10.45 18.13 -7.97
N MET A 46 10.08 19.17 -7.21
CA MET A 46 9.25 18.98 -6.01
C MET A 46 7.90 18.36 -6.35
N SER A 47 7.25 18.79 -7.44
CA SER A 47 5.97 18.25 -7.85
C SER A 47 6.07 16.80 -8.34
N LEU A 48 7.03 16.48 -9.22
CA LEU A 48 7.27 15.11 -9.67
C LEU A 48 7.62 14.20 -8.49
N PHE A 49 8.49 14.65 -7.60
CA PHE A 49 8.88 13.88 -6.43
C PHE A 49 7.70 13.69 -5.47
N GLY A 50 7.03 14.77 -5.06
CA GLY A 50 5.89 14.74 -4.16
C GLY A 50 4.71 13.92 -4.68
N THR A 51 4.48 13.92 -5.99
CA THR A 51 3.45 13.07 -6.61
C THR A 51 3.85 11.60 -6.64
N THR A 52 5.15 11.27 -6.76
CA THR A 52 5.63 9.88 -6.66
C THR A 52 5.74 9.36 -5.23
N MET A 53 5.96 10.24 -4.26
CA MET A 53 6.07 9.90 -2.84
C MET A 53 4.70 9.82 -2.19
N THR A 54 4.04 8.68 -2.39
CA THR A 54 2.65 8.50 -1.94
C THR A 54 2.54 7.78 -0.60
N ALA A 55 1.31 7.55 -0.13
CA ALA A 55 1.01 6.63 0.96
C ALA A 55 1.75 5.30 0.87
N PHE A 56 1.95 4.79 -0.34
CA PHE A 56 2.71 3.58 -0.61
C PHE A 56 4.16 3.68 -0.14
N ALA A 57 4.83 4.80 -0.43
CA ALA A 57 6.25 5.00 -0.14
C ALA A 57 6.54 5.19 1.36
N LEU A 58 5.64 5.82 2.12
CA LEU A 58 5.82 6.02 3.56
C LEU A 58 5.19 4.90 4.37
N VAL A 59 3.86 4.78 4.28
CA VAL A 59 3.06 3.88 5.13
C VAL A 59 3.16 2.44 4.64
N GLY A 60 3.09 2.24 3.32
CA GLY A 60 3.20 0.93 2.69
C GLY A 60 4.58 0.29 2.90
N SER A 61 5.66 1.01 2.58
CA SER A 61 7.03 0.49 2.69
C SER A 61 7.42 0.18 4.15
N THR A 62 7.07 1.04 5.11
CA THR A 62 7.35 0.81 6.54
C THR A 62 6.63 -0.44 7.03
N GLY A 63 5.33 -0.55 6.71
CA GLY A 63 4.53 -1.71 7.10
C GLY A 63 4.99 -3.01 6.45
N GLU A 64 5.42 -2.96 5.19
CA GLU A 64 5.96 -4.12 4.51
C GLU A 64 7.34 -4.49 5.05
N SER A 65 8.20 -3.52 5.38
CA SER A 65 9.53 -3.78 5.96
C SER A 65 9.45 -4.39 7.37
N PHE A 66 8.40 -4.05 8.13
CA PHE A 66 8.09 -4.73 9.39
C PHE A 66 7.75 -6.21 9.18
N LYS A 67 7.14 -6.56 8.04
CA LYS A 67 6.77 -7.94 7.69
C LYS A 67 7.89 -8.72 7.02
N GLU A 68 8.53 -8.14 6.02
CA GLU A 68 9.44 -8.80 5.09
C GLU A 68 10.92 -8.49 5.39
N GLY A 69 11.20 -7.43 6.15
CA GLY A 69 12.56 -7.02 6.49
C GLY A 69 13.16 -5.97 5.54
N ALA A 70 14.47 -5.76 5.68
CA ALA A 70 15.23 -4.75 4.94
C ALA A 70 15.25 -4.98 3.42
N GLY A 71 14.97 -6.22 2.97
CA GLY A 71 14.87 -6.59 1.56
C GLY A 71 13.87 -5.75 0.76
N VAL A 72 12.85 -5.17 1.43
CA VAL A 72 11.85 -4.28 0.81
C VAL A 72 12.48 -3.06 0.15
N TYR A 73 13.58 -2.54 0.70
CA TYR A 73 14.32 -1.45 0.05
C TYR A 73 14.85 -1.88 -1.31
N GLY A 74 15.43 -3.08 -1.39
CA GLY A 74 15.97 -3.65 -2.62
C GLY A 74 14.90 -4.01 -3.65
N LEU A 75 13.69 -4.37 -3.19
CA LEU A 75 12.58 -4.68 -4.09
C LEU A 75 12.17 -3.48 -4.93
N LEU A 76 12.05 -2.29 -4.33
CA LEU A 76 11.42 -1.15 -4.98
C LEU A 76 12.18 0.16 -4.88
N ALA A 77 12.79 0.49 -3.75
CA ALA A 77 13.42 1.80 -3.57
C ALA A 77 14.63 1.96 -4.49
N SER A 78 15.51 0.96 -4.52
CA SER A 78 16.73 0.99 -5.33
C SER A 78 16.41 1.03 -6.83
N SER A 79 15.45 0.22 -7.29
CA SER A 79 15.04 0.20 -8.70
C SER A 79 14.30 1.49 -9.08
N SER A 80 13.44 2.02 -8.20
CA SER A 80 12.69 3.26 -8.45
C SER A 80 13.59 4.49 -8.59
N GLY A 81 14.66 4.59 -7.77
CA GLY A 81 15.65 5.65 -7.90
C GLY A 81 16.23 5.75 -9.31
N ILE A 82 16.62 4.62 -9.87
CA ILE A 82 17.25 4.54 -11.20
C ILE A 82 16.19 4.68 -12.31
N ILE A 83 15.11 3.91 -12.23
CA ILE A 83 14.12 3.79 -13.30
C ILE A 83 13.28 5.06 -13.44
N HIS A 84 12.93 5.75 -12.35
CA HIS A 84 12.17 7.00 -12.45
C HIS A 84 13.00 8.07 -13.14
N SER A 85 14.26 8.24 -12.75
CA SER A 85 15.19 9.17 -13.41
C SER A 85 15.38 8.83 -14.88
N LEU A 86 15.52 7.54 -15.20
CA LEU A 86 15.61 7.09 -16.59
C LEU A 86 14.32 7.40 -17.37
N CYS A 87 13.14 7.19 -16.78
CA CYS A 87 11.86 7.53 -17.40
C CYS A 87 11.71 9.04 -17.63
N PHE A 88 12.12 9.87 -16.67
CA PHE A 88 12.09 11.33 -16.82
C PHE A 88 12.99 11.80 -17.96
N PHE A 89 14.14 11.17 -18.12
CA PHE A 89 15.07 11.48 -19.20
C PHE A 89 14.60 10.93 -20.56
N VAL A 90 14.33 9.62 -20.63
CA VAL A 90 14.02 8.90 -21.88
C VAL A 90 12.61 9.18 -22.37
N LEU A 91 11.62 9.24 -21.49
CA LEU A 91 10.21 9.47 -21.87
C LEU A 91 9.86 10.95 -21.68
N GLY A 92 10.11 11.50 -20.49
CA GLY A 92 9.68 12.84 -20.09
C GLY A 92 10.18 13.95 -21.03
N VAL A 93 11.48 14.00 -21.33
CA VAL A 93 12.06 15.02 -22.22
C VAL A 93 11.46 14.95 -23.64
N LYS A 94 11.30 13.73 -24.17
CA LYS A 94 10.79 13.52 -25.54
C LYS A 94 9.29 13.85 -25.63
N LEU A 95 8.52 13.44 -24.63
CA LEU A 95 7.11 13.76 -24.51
C LEU A 95 6.87 15.25 -24.33
N TRP A 96 7.68 15.92 -23.53
CA TRP A 96 7.65 17.37 -23.40
C TRP A 96 7.91 18.07 -24.75
N SER A 97 8.93 17.63 -25.49
CA SER A 97 9.26 18.19 -26.80
C SER A 97 8.11 18.03 -27.81
N LEU A 98 7.55 16.83 -27.89
CA LEU A 98 6.40 16.54 -28.75
C LEU A 98 5.13 17.29 -28.31
N GLY A 99 4.88 17.38 -27.00
CA GLY A 99 3.79 18.14 -26.43
C GLY A 99 3.88 19.62 -26.73
N LYS A 100 5.08 20.20 -26.67
CA LYS A 100 5.32 21.60 -27.04
C LYS A 100 5.12 21.85 -28.53
N LYS A 101 5.49 20.89 -29.39
CA LYS A 101 5.35 20.99 -30.86
C LYS A 101 3.91 20.80 -31.34
N HIS A 102 3.17 19.89 -30.73
CA HIS A 102 1.84 19.45 -31.20
C HIS A 102 0.68 19.82 -30.26
N GLY A 103 0.96 20.43 -29.11
CA GLY A 103 -0.05 20.94 -28.18
C GLY A 103 -0.76 19.84 -27.37
N TYR A 104 -0.10 18.72 -27.08
CA TYR A 104 -0.68 17.66 -26.26
C TYR A 104 -0.84 18.12 -24.81
N THR A 105 -1.98 17.74 -24.23
CA THR A 105 -2.32 18.02 -22.82
C THR A 105 -2.49 16.75 -22.00
N THR A 106 -2.78 15.63 -22.67
CA THR A 106 -2.95 14.30 -22.07
C THR A 106 -2.13 13.27 -22.83
N GLN A 107 -1.86 12.12 -22.20
CA GLN A 107 -1.21 11.01 -22.89
C GLN A 107 -2.09 10.36 -23.97
N ILE A 108 -3.41 10.40 -23.81
CA ILE A 108 -4.34 9.81 -24.78
C ILE A 108 -4.31 10.61 -26.08
N GLN A 109 -4.25 11.94 -26.03
CA GLN A 109 -4.05 12.76 -27.22
C GLN A 109 -2.77 12.40 -27.97
N PHE A 110 -1.67 12.20 -27.24
CA PHE A 110 -0.41 11.76 -27.83
C PHE A 110 -0.56 10.41 -28.55
N PHE A 111 -1.19 9.41 -27.91
CA PHE A 111 -1.40 8.10 -28.54
C PHE A 111 -2.32 8.16 -29.74
N ARG A 112 -3.40 8.95 -29.70
CA ARG A 112 -4.31 9.14 -30.85
C ARG A 112 -3.58 9.69 -32.05
N ASP A 113 -2.78 10.73 -31.84
CA ASP A 113 -2.01 11.38 -32.91
C ASP A 113 -0.91 10.43 -33.44
N ARG A 114 -0.15 9.80 -32.55
CA ARG A 114 0.92 8.87 -32.94
C ARG A 114 0.43 7.63 -33.70
N LEU A 115 -0.79 7.17 -33.42
CA LEU A 115 -1.33 5.91 -33.95
C LEU A 115 -2.45 6.13 -34.97
N GLU A 116 -2.75 7.37 -35.33
CA GLU A 116 -3.76 7.75 -36.33
C GLU A 116 -5.12 7.08 -36.06
N SER A 117 -5.52 7.02 -34.78
CA SER A 117 -6.73 6.31 -34.36
C SER A 117 -7.41 6.94 -33.15
N ASP A 118 -8.56 7.59 -33.39
CA ASP A 118 -9.35 8.21 -32.31
C ASP A 118 -9.89 7.18 -31.31
N ARG A 119 -10.32 6.02 -31.84
CA ARG A 119 -10.91 4.91 -31.08
C ARG A 119 -9.96 4.38 -30.00
N ILE A 120 -8.65 4.57 -30.13
CA ILE A 120 -7.70 4.07 -29.12
C ILE A 120 -7.91 4.76 -27.78
N GLY A 121 -8.34 6.03 -27.80
CA GLY A 121 -8.63 6.75 -26.58
C GLY A 121 -9.89 6.26 -25.85
N ILE A 122 -10.88 5.71 -26.56
CA ILE A 122 -12.05 5.07 -25.92
C ILE A 122 -11.64 3.80 -25.17
N LEU A 123 -10.63 3.08 -25.69
CA LEU A 123 -10.11 1.89 -25.02
C LEU A 123 -9.15 2.25 -23.87
N LEU A 124 -8.23 3.18 -24.10
CA LEU A 124 -7.16 3.50 -23.15
C LEU A 124 -7.68 4.30 -21.95
N PHE A 125 -8.65 5.20 -22.14
CA PHE A 125 -9.24 6.00 -21.06
C PHE A 125 -9.77 5.16 -19.89
N PRO A 126 -10.71 4.22 -20.07
CA PRO A 126 -11.27 3.44 -18.96
C PRO A 126 -10.21 2.54 -18.30
N ILE A 127 -9.21 2.05 -19.05
CA ILE A 127 -8.11 1.27 -18.48
C ILE A 127 -7.25 2.14 -17.55
N LEU A 128 -6.84 3.32 -18.00
CA LEU A 128 -6.03 4.24 -17.19
C LEU A 128 -6.80 4.73 -15.96
N VAL A 129 -8.08 5.09 -16.10
CA VAL A 129 -8.93 5.50 -14.96
C VAL A 129 -9.14 4.31 -14.02
N GLY A 130 -9.39 3.11 -14.55
CA GLY A 130 -9.54 1.88 -13.78
C GLY A 130 -8.30 1.53 -12.96
N LEU A 131 -7.10 1.79 -13.47
CA LEU A 131 -5.84 1.65 -12.74
C LEU A 131 -5.59 2.81 -11.76
N ILE A 132 -6.09 4.01 -12.03
CA ILE A 132 -6.00 5.13 -11.07
C ILE A 132 -6.85 4.87 -9.83
N ILE A 133 -8.05 4.28 -9.95
CA ILE A 133 -8.94 4.02 -8.80
C ILE A 133 -8.24 3.29 -7.63
N PRO A 134 -7.60 2.11 -7.83
CA PRO A 134 -6.87 1.45 -6.75
C PRO A 134 -5.65 2.26 -6.27
N TYR A 135 -5.08 3.13 -7.11
CA TYR A 135 -4.05 4.05 -6.67
C TYR A 135 -4.62 5.13 -5.72
N LEU A 136 -5.78 5.70 -6.05
CA LEU A 136 -6.47 6.64 -5.16
C LEU A 136 -6.86 5.96 -3.84
N LEU A 137 -7.34 4.72 -3.89
CA LEU A 137 -7.70 3.93 -2.70
C LEU A 137 -6.57 3.85 -1.69
N ILE A 138 -5.33 3.63 -2.17
CA ILE A 138 -4.13 3.60 -1.33
C ILE A 138 -3.98 4.89 -0.52
N GLY A 139 -4.12 6.05 -1.17
CA GLY A 139 -4.03 7.35 -0.49
C GLY A 139 -5.15 7.56 0.51
N VAL A 140 -6.40 7.29 0.10
CA VAL A 140 -7.59 7.47 0.94
C VAL A 140 -7.50 6.59 2.20
N MET A 141 -7.28 5.28 2.05
CA MET A 141 -7.19 4.33 3.16
C MET A 141 -6.04 4.64 4.13
N ALA A 142 -4.87 5.01 3.60
CA ALA A 142 -3.72 5.33 4.43
C ALA A 142 -3.97 6.60 5.26
N SER A 143 -4.60 7.63 4.68
CA SER A 143 -4.90 8.88 5.39
C SER A 143 -5.81 8.63 6.61
N GLY A 144 -6.88 7.84 6.44
CA GLY A 144 -7.78 7.48 7.55
C GLY A 144 -7.11 6.62 8.61
N THR A 145 -6.29 5.65 8.20
CA THR A 145 -5.55 4.76 9.12
C THR A 145 -4.53 5.53 9.95
N VAL A 146 -3.81 6.47 9.33
CA VAL A 146 -2.80 7.31 9.98
C VAL A 146 -3.46 8.21 11.02
N ILE A 147 -4.52 8.93 10.65
CA ILE A 147 -5.23 9.83 11.57
C ILE A 147 -5.81 9.04 12.75
N ASN A 148 -6.47 7.90 12.49
CA ASN A 148 -7.02 7.08 13.55
C ASN A 148 -5.95 6.54 14.51
N SER A 149 -4.80 6.11 13.99
CA SER A 149 -3.70 5.57 14.81
C SER A 149 -3.05 6.65 15.68
N ILE A 150 -2.86 7.85 15.15
CA ILE A 150 -2.28 8.98 15.89
C ILE A 150 -3.24 9.55 16.93
N THR A 151 -4.54 9.55 16.63
CA THR A 151 -5.59 10.07 17.53
C THR A 151 -6.17 9.01 18.48
N GLU A 152 -5.72 7.75 18.43
CA GLU A 152 -6.19 6.71 19.36
C GLU A 152 -6.00 7.15 20.82
N GLY A 153 -7.03 7.00 21.64
CA GLY A 153 -7.05 7.49 23.03
C GLY A 153 -7.12 9.01 23.19
N ALA A 154 -7.47 9.77 22.13
CA ALA A 154 -7.63 11.22 22.24
C ALA A 154 -9.02 11.64 22.77
N PHE A 155 -10.05 10.83 22.55
CA PHE A 155 -11.43 11.07 22.99
C PHE A 155 -11.80 10.16 24.16
N THR A 156 -12.49 10.66 25.18
CA THR A 156 -12.79 9.84 26.37
C THR A 156 -14.03 8.96 26.23
N THR A 157 -15.06 9.45 25.54
CA THR A 157 -16.37 8.75 25.40
C THR A 157 -16.77 8.51 23.96
N ILE A 158 -16.46 9.44 23.07
CA ILE A 158 -16.81 9.39 21.65
C ILE A 158 -15.80 8.49 20.92
N PHE A 159 -16.27 7.72 19.93
CA PHE A 159 -15.44 6.81 19.11
C PHE A 159 -14.80 5.63 19.86
N ALA A 160 -15.40 5.15 20.95
CA ALA A 160 -14.94 3.95 21.66
C ALA A 160 -14.79 2.71 20.73
N GLU A 161 -15.57 2.64 19.65
CA GLU A 161 -15.46 1.58 18.64
C GLU A 161 -14.20 1.63 17.77
N TYR A 162 -13.59 2.81 17.68
CA TYR A 162 -12.42 3.11 16.85
C TYR A 162 -11.20 3.45 17.71
N ASP A 163 -11.12 2.80 18.88
CA ASP A 163 -10.04 2.97 19.84
C ASP A 163 -9.90 4.40 20.34
N TYR A 164 -11.03 5.09 20.51
CA TYR A 164 -11.08 6.46 21.03
C TYR A 164 -10.30 7.45 20.16
N GLY A 165 -10.08 7.09 18.88
CA GLY A 165 -9.52 7.94 17.84
C GLY A 165 -10.56 8.21 16.76
N ILE A 166 -10.25 9.17 15.90
CA ILE A 166 -11.12 9.56 14.79
C ILE A 166 -11.36 8.34 13.88
N PRO A 167 -12.60 7.94 13.59
CA PRO A 167 -12.89 6.81 12.73
C PRO A 167 -12.21 6.94 11.36
N PRO A 168 -11.60 5.87 10.81
CA PRO A 168 -10.91 5.93 9.53
C PRO A 168 -11.78 6.43 8.37
N TRP A 169 -13.07 6.06 8.34
CA TRP A 169 -14.01 6.51 7.31
C TRP A 169 -14.25 8.03 7.36
N MET A 170 -14.31 8.60 8.57
CA MET A 170 -14.55 10.03 8.77
C MET A 170 -13.28 10.83 8.45
N ALA A 171 -12.14 10.36 8.93
CA ALA A 171 -10.84 10.94 8.62
C ALA A 171 -10.57 10.96 7.10
N SER A 172 -10.82 9.83 6.42
CA SER A 172 -10.63 9.72 4.96
C SER A 172 -11.56 10.66 4.20
N LEU A 173 -12.81 10.81 4.64
CA LEU A 173 -13.78 11.73 4.03
C LEU A 173 -13.31 13.18 4.14
N VAL A 174 -12.87 13.60 5.33
CA VAL A 174 -12.34 14.96 5.55
C VAL A 174 -11.14 15.24 4.64
N ILE A 175 -10.21 14.29 4.52
CA ILE A 175 -9.05 14.44 3.62
C ILE A 175 -9.49 14.55 2.16
N CYS A 176 -10.42 13.70 1.70
CA CYS A 176 -10.96 13.80 0.35
C CYS A 176 -11.59 15.17 0.08
N LEU A 177 -12.42 15.68 1.01
CA LEU A 177 -13.06 16.98 0.89
C LEU A 177 -12.04 18.12 0.86
N VAL A 178 -11.05 18.11 1.75
CA VAL A 178 -9.99 19.13 1.77
C VAL A 178 -9.23 19.15 0.45
N VAL A 179 -8.82 17.97 -0.05
CA VAL A 179 -8.12 17.85 -1.33
C VAL A 179 -8.97 18.36 -2.49
N LEU A 180 -10.24 17.96 -2.57
CA LEU A 180 -11.17 18.44 -3.59
C LEU A 180 -11.30 19.98 -3.56
N ILE A 181 -11.48 20.55 -2.37
CA ILE A 181 -11.64 21.99 -2.19
C ILE A 181 -10.41 22.73 -2.76
N TYR A 182 -9.20 22.43 -2.26
CA TYR A 182 -8.04 23.21 -2.69
C TYR A 182 -7.65 22.94 -4.16
N VAL A 183 -7.86 21.73 -4.69
CA VAL A 183 -7.61 21.42 -6.10
C VAL A 183 -8.58 22.16 -7.01
N PHE A 184 -9.86 22.27 -6.61
CA PHE A 184 -10.85 22.98 -7.40
C PHE A 184 -10.55 24.47 -7.47
N PHE A 185 -10.11 25.07 -6.36
CA PHE A 185 -9.73 26.48 -6.32
C PHE A 185 -8.37 26.77 -6.99
N GLY A 186 -7.39 25.86 -6.89
CA GLY A 186 -6.02 26.09 -7.34
C GLY A 186 -5.71 25.71 -8.79
N GLY A 187 -6.39 24.70 -9.36
CA GLY A 187 -5.99 24.11 -10.66
C GLY A 187 -4.55 23.60 -10.68
N MET A 188 -3.98 23.31 -11.86
CA MET A 188 -2.63 22.76 -11.98
C MET A 188 -1.56 23.64 -11.31
N ARG A 189 -1.67 24.96 -11.42
CA ARG A 189 -0.69 25.88 -10.81
C ARG A 189 -0.76 25.85 -9.29
N GLY A 190 -1.97 25.95 -8.73
CA GLY A 190 -2.16 25.87 -7.28
C GLY A 190 -1.73 24.52 -6.72
N THR A 191 -2.07 23.43 -7.43
CA THR A 191 -1.61 22.07 -7.10
C THR A 191 -0.08 21.98 -7.13
N ALA A 192 0.61 22.57 -8.11
CA ALA A 192 2.07 22.54 -8.15
C ALA A 192 2.72 23.30 -6.96
N ILE A 193 2.13 24.42 -6.53
CA ILE A 193 2.59 25.17 -5.35
C ILE A 193 2.31 24.36 -4.08
N ALA A 194 1.12 23.79 -3.94
CA ALA A 194 0.74 22.93 -2.83
C ALA A 194 1.70 21.73 -2.71
N ASN A 195 1.93 21.02 -3.83
CA ASN A 195 2.89 19.92 -3.92
C ASN A 195 4.29 20.34 -3.50
N THR A 196 4.75 21.51 -3.95
CA THR A 196 6.06 22.04 -3.59
C THR A 196 6.17 22.23 -2.07
N ALA A 197 5.19 22.90 -1.47
CA ALA A 197 5.15 23.13 -0.03
C ALA A 197 5.04 21.81 0.76
N GLN A 198 4.13 20.91 0.35
CA GLN A 198 3.93 19.61 0.98
C GLN A 198 5.18 18.73 0.89
N THR A 199 5.89 18.76 -0.24
CA THR A 199 7.14 18.02 -0.44
C THR A 199 8.23 18.45 0.51
N ILE A 200 8.42 19.75 0.65
CA ILE A 200 9.38 20.32 1.60
C ILE A 200 8.99 19.91 3.04
N VAL A 201 7.71 20.02 3.39
CA VAL A 201 7.21 19.68 4.72
C VAL A 201 7.46 18.20 5.05
N PHE A 202 7.08 17.27 4.17
CA PHE A 202 7.24 15.84 4.49
C PHE A 202 8.71 15.40 4.48
N MET A 203 9.56 15.99 3.63
CA MET A 203 10.98 15.67 3.62
C MET A 203 11.67 16.10 4.91
N ILE A 204 11.44 17.35 5.34
CA ILE A 204 12.06 17.90 6.56
C ILE A 204 11.54 17.14 7.79
N LEU A 205 10.22 17.02 7.93
CA LEU A 205 9.62 16.37 9.09
C LEU A 205 9.92 14.86 9.12
N GLY A 206 10.01 14.21 7.96
CA GLY A 206 10.42 12.81 7.86
C GLY A 206 11.85 12.58 8.34
N LEU A 207 12.80 13.45 7.97
CA LEU A 207 14.18 13.34 8.43
C LEU A 207 14.31 13.61 9.93
N ILE A 208 13.68 14.69 10.43
CA ILE A 208 13.66 15.03 11.86
C ILE A 208 13.11 13.85 12.67
N THR A 209 12.02 13.25 12.19
CA THR A 209 11.40 12.09 12.81
C THR A 209 12.36 10.91 12.90
N PHE A 210 13.01 10.59 11.80
CA PHE A 210 13.93 9.48 11.75
C PHE A 210 15.03 9.62 12.80
N VAL A 211 15.63 10.80 12.89
CA VAL A 211 16.67 11.11 13.88
C VAL A 211 16.14 10.93 15.31
N ILE A 212 14.97 11.49 15.62
CA ILE A 212 14.37 11.39 16.96
C ILE A 212 14.05 9.93 17.34
N ILE A 213 13.41 9.19 16.43
CA ILE A 213 13.03 7.81 16.71
C ILE A 213 14.28 6.92 16.83
N SER A 214 15.26 7.11 15.94
CA SER A 214 16.54 6.41 16.01
C SER A 214 17.21 6.63 17.37
N ASP A 215 17.30 7.88 17.84
CA ASP A 215 17.88 8.21 19.14
C ASP A 215 17.15 7.51 20.30
N LYS A 216 15.82 7.53 20.29
CA LYS A 216 15.00 6.83 21.31
C LYS A 216 15.16 5.31 21.33
N LEU A 217 15.58 4.71 20.22
CA LEU A 217 15.82 3.27 20.13
C LEU A 217 17.28 2.89 20.53
N GLY A 218 18.13 3.88 20.80
CA GLY A 218 19.54 3.70 21.17
C GLY A 218 20.51 3.98 20.02
N GLY A 219 20.06 4.62 18.94
CA GLY A 219 20.85 4.87 17.74
C GLY A 219 20.74 3.76 16.70
N LEU A 220 21.37 3.98 15.53
CA LEU A 220 21.29 3.04 14.40
C LEU A 220 21.93 1.68 14.72
N GLU A 221 23.06 1.68 15.41
CA GLU A 221 23.83 0.47 15.72
C GLU A 221 23.07 -0.43 16.69
N GLU A 222 22.69 0.09 17.85
CA GLU A 222 21.96 -0.66 18.88
C GLU A 222 20.61 -1.17 18.36
N SER A 223 19.88 -0.34 17.61
CA SER A 223 18.59 -0.75 17.03
C SER A 223 18.75 -1.91 16.04
N THR A 224 19.82 -1.87 15.24
CA THR A 224 20.11 -2.92 14.26
C THR A 224 20.59 -4.20 14.94
N ASN A 225 21.46 -4.09 15.96
CA ASN A 225 21.92 -5.24 16.75
C ASN A 225 20.77 -5.96 17.47
N LYS A 226 19.79 -5.21 18.00
CA LYS A 226 18.56 -5.80 18.57
C LYS A 226 17.75 -6.58 17.54
N VAL A 227 17.70 -6.13 16.29
CA VAL A 227 17.05 -6.88 15.21
C VAL A 227 17.83 -8.15 14.90
N LEU A 228 19.15 -8.06 14.75
CA LEU A 228 20.00 -9.23 14.47
C LEU A 228 19.92 -10.29 15.58
N ALA A 229 19.82 -9.87 16.85
CA ALA A 229 19.69 -10.79 17.97
C ALA A 229 18.33 -11.48 18.06
N LYS A 230 17.26 -10.81 17.61
CA LYS A 230 15.87 -11.29 17.80
C LYS A 230 15.22 -11.89 16.56
N ASN A 231 15.49 -11.32 15.38
CA ASN A 231 14.92 -11.71 14.09
C ASN A 231 15.96 -11.53 12.96
N PRO A 232 17.08 -12.27 12.97
CA PRO A 232 18.18 -12.12 12.01
C PRO A 232 17.73 -12.21 10.54
N SER A 233 16.72 -13.03 10.21
CA SER A 233 16.21 -13.16 8.83
C SER A 233 15.66 -11.85 8.27
N LYS A 234 15.29 -10.86 9.12
CA LYS A 234 14.81 -9.55 8.65
C LYS A 234 15.90 -8.68 8.03
N MET A 235 17.17 -9.02 8.23
CA MET A 235 18.31 -8.26 7.69
C MET A 235 18.96 -8.93 6.47
N MET A 236 18.49 -10.10 6.06
CA MET A 236 19.04 -10.89 4.96
C MET A 236 17.95 -11.32 3.98
N ARG A 237 18.35 -11.81 2.80
CA ARG A 237 17.40 -12.37 1.81
C ARG A 237 17.17 -13.87 2.00
N SER A 238 18.04 -14.55 2.73
CA SER A 238 17.89 -15.95 3.14
C SER A 238 17.18 -16.07 4.48
N VAL A 239 16.92 -17.30 4.91
CA VAL A 239 16.43 -17.58 6.26
C VAL A 239 17.61 -17.93 7.16
N ASP A 240 17.68 -17.30 8.33
CA ASP A 240 18.65 -17.64 9.35
C ASP A 240 18.24 -18.93 10.10
N PRO A 241 19.16 -19.87 10.35
CA PRO A 241 18.84 -21.11 11.09
C PRO A 241 18.24 -20.90 12.49
N ALA A 242 18.58 -19.79 13.17
CA ALA A 242 18.04 -19.45 14.48
C ALA A 242 16.53 -19.18 14.39
N ASP A 243 16.09 -18.46 13.35
CA ASP A 243 14.68 -18.17 13.12
C ASP A 243 13.90 -19.44 12.74
N THR A 244 14.48 -20.34 11.95
CA THR A 244 13.89 -21.66 11.66
C THR A 244 13.69 -22.47 12.94
N THR A 245 14.70 -22.51 13.82
CA THR A 245 14.62 -23.24 15.10
C THR A 245 13.55 -22.64 16.02
N SER A 246 13.48 -21.30 16.09
CA SER A 246 12.46 -20.58 16.85
C SER A 246 11.04 -20.84 16.33
N TYR A 247 10.89 -20.86 15.01
CA TYR A 247 9.65 -21.20 14.33
C TYR A 247 9.21 -22.64 14.64
N ASP A 248 10.08 -23.62 14.47
CA ASP A 248 9.75 -25.04 14.70
C ASP A 248 9.30 -25.28 16.14
N SER A 249 9.95 -24.64 17.11
CA SER A 249 9.56 -24.67 18.52
C SER A 249 8.18 -24.06 18.75
N SER A 250 7.91 -22.91 18.13
CA SER A 250 6.65 -22.18 18.26
C SER A 250 5.49 -22.91 17.57
N TYR A 251 5.72 -23.45 16.38
CA TYR A 251 4.74 -24.18 15.59
C TYR A 251 4.33 -25.50 16.25
N LYS A 252 5.30 -26.25 16.81
CA LYS A 252 5.01 -27.46 17.61
C LYS A 252 4.12 -27.17 18.82
N LYS A 253 4.37 -26.06 19.53
CA LYS A 253 3.52 -25.64 20.67
C LYS A 253 2.11 -25.26 20.21
N TRP A 254 1.99 -24.62 19.06
CA TRP A 254 0.71 -24.23 18.48
C TRP A 254 -0.13 -25.45 18.04
N ILE A 255 0.47 -26.46 17.40
CA ILE A 255 -0.21 -27.72 17.03
C ILE A 255 -0.84 -28.40 18.25
N VAL A 256 -0.06 -28.50 19.34
CA VAL A 256 -0.52 -29.13 20.59
C VAL A 256 -1.70 -28.37 21.17
N PHE A 257 -1.63 -27.03 21.13
CA PHE A 257 -2.71 -26.18 21.57
C PHE A 257 -3.98 -26.39 20.74
N ALA A 258 -3.86 -26.44 19.41
CA ALA A 258 -4.97 -26.69 18.49
C ALA A 258 -5.67 -28.03 18.81
N GLN A 259 -4.88 -29.11 18.93
CA GLN A 259 -5.38 -30.45 19.22
C GLN A 259 -6.10 -30.53 20.56
N TYR A 260 -5.54 -29.91 21.60
CA TYR A 260 -6.17 -29.86 22.91
C TYR A 260 -7.53 -29.14 22.89
N GLN A 261 -7.61 -27.98 22.23
CA GLN A 261 -8.88 -27.24 22.13
C GLN A 261 -9.94 -28.02 21.37
N TYR A 262 -9.54 -28.69 20.29
CA TYR A 262 -10.45 -29.56 19.53
C TYR A 262 -10.93 -30.74 20.37
N ALA A 263 -10.02 -31.44 21.06
CA ALA A 263 -10.37 -32.57 21.92
C ALA A 263 -11.33 -32.16 23.06
N LYS A 264 -11.08 -31.00 23.68
CA LYS A 264 -11.94 -30.45 24.73
C LYS A 264 -13.35 -30.14 24.22
N LYS A 265 -13.48 -29.56 23.03
CA LYS A 265 -14.76 -29.11 22.48
C LYS A 265 -15.56 -30.22 21.78
N HIS A 266 -14.88 -31.18 21.14
CA HIS A 266 -15.50 -32.13 20.22
C HIS A 266 -15.30 -33.61 20.61
N LYS A 267 -14.41 -33.91 21.56
CA LYS A 267 -14.13 -35.28 22.03
C LYS A 267 -14.32 -35.44 23.54
N ASN A 268 -14.98 -34.48 24.20
CA ASN A 268 -15.25 -34.46 25.64
C ASN A 268 -14.00 -34.69 26.51
N LEU A 269 -12.84 -34.16 26.09
CA LEU A 269 -11.63 -34.21 26.91
C LEU A 269 -11.77 -33.22 28.08
N GLU A 270 -11.90 -33.75 29.28
CA GLU A 270 -11.84 -33.00 30.54
C GLU A 270 -10.62 -33.42 31.37
N LEU A 271 -9.94 -32.43 31.95
CA LEU A 271 -8.83 -32.67 32.88
C LEU A 271 -9.37 -32.63 34.30
N ASP A 272 -8.76 -33.40 35.21
CA ASP A 272 -9.05 -33.29 36.63
C ASP A 272 -8.75 -31.85 37.12
N PRO A 273 -9.64 -31.21 37.90
CA PRO A 273 -9.44 -29.86 38.41
C PRO A 273 -8.12 -29.66 39.18
N VAL A 274 -7.57 -30.70 39.80
CA VAL A 274 -6.29 -30.69 40.51
C VAL A 274 -5.14 -30.60 39.50
N ASP A 275 -5.17 -31.45 38.48
CA ASP A 275 -4.15 -31.49 37.42
C ASP A 275 -4.18 -30.22 36.57
N GLU A 276 -5.37 -29.69 36.27
CA GLU A 276 -5.53 -28.43 35.55
C GLU A 276 -4.89 -27.27 36.34
N LYS A 277 -5.14 -27.19 37.65
CA LYS A 277 -4.50 -26.18 38.52
C LYS A 277 -2.99 -26.35 38.58
N ALA A 278 -2.48 -27.58 38.68
CA ALA A 278 -1.06 -27.86 38.68
C ALA A 278 -0.41 -27.48 37.33
N ALA A 279 -1.05 -27.82 36.21
CA ALA A 279 -0.60 -27.48 34.86
C ALA A 279 -0.58 -25.97 34.63
N ILE A 280 -1.61 -25.25 35.12
CA ILE A 280 -1.64 -23.79 35.11
C ILE A 280 -0.47 -23.26 35.94
N ALA A 281 -0.31 -23.70 37.19
CA ALA A 281 0.74 -23.20 38.10
C ALA A 281 2.15 -23.39 37.54
N ALA A 282 2.43 -24.55 36.95
CA ALA A 282 3.71 -24.92 36.37
C ALA A 282 4.06 -24.15 35.08
N PHE A 283 3.10 -23.50 34.43
CA PHE A 283 3.37 -22.75 33.20
C PHE A 283 3.98 -21.37 33.52
N PRO A 284 5.24 -21.11 33.12
CA PRO A 284 5.99 -19.93 33.54
C PRO A 284 5.55 -18.65 32.82
N VAL A 285 4.87 -18.75 31.68
CA VAL A 285 4.51 -17.60 30.86
C VAL A 285 3.19 -16.99 31.32
N ALA A 286 3.27 -15.84 31.99
CA ALA A 286 2.11 -14.99 32.24
C ALA A 286 1.69 -14.31 30.91
N GLY A 287 0.47 -14.61 30.45
CA GLY A 287 -0.06 -14.06 29.22
C GLY A 287 -0.95 -12.84 29.40
N PRO A 288 -1.56 -12.36 28.29
CA PRO A 288 -2.58 -11.30 28.30
C PRO A 288 -3.72 -11.70 29.27
N ALA A 289 -3.74 -11.10 30.46
CA ALA A 289 -4.63 -11.45 31.59
C ALA A 289 -4.63 -12.95 32.01
N GLY A 290 -3.48 -13.63 31.93
CA GLY A 290 -3.37 -15.05 32.28
C GLY A 290 -4.04 -16.00 31.29
N TYR A 291 -4.59 -15.50 30.17
CA TYR A 291 -5.23 -16.31 29.12
C TYR A 291 -4.29 -17.42 28.64
N LEU A 292 -3.06 -17.09 28.22
CA LEU A 292 -2.09 -18.08 27.76
C LEU A 292 -1.77 -19.14 28.82
N LYS A 293 -1.75 -18.76 30.10
CA LYS A 293 -1.49 -19.68 31.21
C LYS A 293 -2.64 -20.67 31.38
N LYS A 294 -3.88 -20.18 31.32
CA LYS A 294 -5.11 -20.97 31.42
C LYS A 294 -5.35 -21.89 30.20
N THR A 295 -4.80 -21.53 29.03
CA THR A 295 -5.07 -22.28 27.80
C THR A 295 -3.91 -23.18 27.37
N ARG A 296 -2.66 -22.71 27.45
CA ARG A 296 -1.48 -23.46 27.01
C ARG A 296 -0.89 -24.39 28.09
N GLY A 297 -1.01 -24.04 29.37
CA GLY A 297 -0.55 -24.91 30.47
C GLY A 297 -1.23 -26.28 30.42
N PRO A 298 -2.56 -26.34 30.46
CA PRO A 298 -3.32 -27.59 30.33
C PRO A 298 -3.05 -28.36 29.03
N ALA A 299 -2.87 -27.66 27.89
CA ALA A 299 -2.55 -28.30 26.61
C ALA A 299 -1.20 -29.04 26.64
N ILE A 300 -0.18 -28.45 27.26
CA ILE A 300 1.15 -29.06 27.40
C ILE A 300 1.07 -30.27 28.34
N PHE A 301 0.33 -30.16 29.45
CA PHE A 301 0.08 -31.26 30.36
C PHE A 301 -0.63 -32.43 29.67
N ALA A 302 -1.73 -32.16 28.97
CA ALA A 302 -2.49 -33.18 28.24
C ALA A 302 -1.65 -33.93 27.20
N LYS A 303 -0.71 -33.24 26.54
CA LYS A 303 0.25 -33.90 25.64
C LYS A 303 1.21 -34.81 26.41
N LYS A 304 1.75 -34.34 27.53
CA LYS A 304 2.72 -35.08 28.35
C LYS A 304 2.12 -36.39 28.88
N GLU A 305 0.86 -36.34 29.30
CA GLU A 305 0.11 -37.49 29.80
C GLU A 305 -0.50 -38.36 28.68
N GLY A 306 -0.19 -38.07 27.41
CA GLY A 306 -0.65 -38.88 26.27
C GLY A 306 -2.14 -38.77 25.95
N LEU A 307 -2.87 -37.82 26.55
CA LEU A 307 -4.33 -37.68 26.40
C LEU A 307 -4.79 -37.26 24.99
N LEU A 308 -3.86 -36.78 24.15
CA LEU A 308 -4.13 -36.37 22.77
C LEU A 308 -3.85 -37.49 21.74
N SER A 309 -3.39 -38.66 22.17
CA SER A 309 -2.98 -39.76 21.29
C SER A 309 -4.12 -40.40 20.50
N ASN A 310 -5.35 -40.32 21.01
CA ASN A 310 -6.54 -40.91 20.39
C ASN A 310 -7.13 -40.09 19.21
N LEU A 311 -6.52 -38.95 18.86
CA LEU A 311 -6.98 -38.12 17.75
C LEU A 311 -6.59 -38.74 16.41
N SER A 312 -7.58 -39.04 15.56
CA SER A 312 -7.33 -39.46 14.18
C SER A 312 -6.60 -38.37 13.39
N ILE A 313 -5.96 -38.71 12.27
CA ILE A 313 -5.28 -37.73 11.41
C ILE A 313 -6.26 -36.66 10.92
N LEU A 314 -7.51 -37.05 10.61
CA LEU A 314 -8.57 -36.11 10.26
C LEU A 314 -8.89 -35.15 11.40
N ASP A 315 -9.05 -35.66 12.63
CA ASP A 315 -9.30 -34.82 13.81
C ASP A 315 -8.16 -33.83 14.06
N GLN A 316 -6.91 -34.29 13.89
CA GLN A 316 -5.75 -33.41 14.01
C GLN A 316 -5.76 -32.31 12.95
N ASN A 317 -6.05 -32.64 11.69
CA ASN A 317 -6.13 -31.67 10.60
C ASN A 317 -7.29 -30.67 10.78
N LEU A 318 -8.46 -31.13 11.22
CA LEU A 318 -9.59 -30.28 11.59
C LEU A 318 -9.23 -29.34 12.74
N ALA A 319 -8.51 -29.83 13.76
CA ALA A 319 -8.04 -29.01 14.86
C ALA A 319 -7.17 -27.84 14.38
N LEU A 320 -6.25 -28.07 13.44
CA LEU A 320 -5.40 -27.00 12.88
C LEU A 320 -6.22 -25.94 12.12
N LEU A 321 -7.16 -26.36 11.28
CA LEU A 321 -7.97 -25.43 10.48
C LEU A 321 -8.94 -24.61 11.33
N ILE A 322 -9.58 -25.24 12.34
CA ILE A 322 -10.48 -24.56 13.27
C ILE A 322 -9.68 -23.57 14.12
N GLN A 323 -8.52 -23.97 14.64
CA GLN A 323 -7.65 -23.11 15.45
C GLN A 323 -7.13 -21.88 14.67
N ASP A 324 -6.82 -22.01 13.37
CA ASP A 324 -6.39 -20.88 12.54
C ASP A 324 -7.56 -20.09 11.91
N ASN A 325 -8.80 -20.36 12.34
CA ASN A 325 -10.06 -19.75 11.86
C ASN A 325 -10.28 -19.90 10.34
N ARG A 326 -10.00 -21.08 9.80
CA ARG A 326 -10.16 -21.41 8.37
C ARG A 326 -11.28 -22.38 8.08
N TYR A 327 -11.85 -22.97 9.12
CA TYR A 327 -12.90 -23.96 8.99
C TYR A 327 -13.85 -23.90 10.19
N GLU A 328 -15.14 -24.03 9.90
CA GLU A 328 -16.19 -24.23 10.89
C GLU A 328 -16.70 -25.66 10.77
N MET A 329 -16.88 -26.33 11.90
CA MET A 329 -17.32 -27.71 11.89
C MET A 329 -18.79 -27.78 11.42
N PRO A 330 -19.10 -28.54 10.36
CA PRO A 330 -20.48 -28.70 9.92
C PRO A 330 -21.28 -29.51 10.95
N ASN A 331 -22.59 -29.27 11.01
CA ASN A 331 -23.50 -30.03 11.89
C ASN A 331 -23.62 -31.51 11.46
N ASP A 332 -23.45 -31.79 10.17
CA ASP A 332 -23.45 -33.14 9.60
C ASP A 332 -22.00 -33.62 9.39
N PRO A 333 -21.58 -34.74 10.02
CA PRO A 333 -20.28 -35.36 9.81
C PRO A 333 -19.98 -35.73 8.35
N ALA A 334 -21.00 -36.01 7.52
CA ALA A 334 -20.82 -36.32 6.10
C ALA A 334 -20.50 -35.08 5.24
N ALA A 335 -20.70 -33.88 5.78
CA ALA A 335 -20.45 -32.60 5.09
C ALA A 335 -19.02 -32.07 5.30
N VAL A 336 -18.12 -32.85 5.93
CA VAL A 336 -16.71 -32.47 6.09
C VAL A 336 -16.04 -32.33 4.71
N ASP A 337 -15.27 -31.25 4.54
CA ASP A 337 -14.63 -30.93 3.26
C ASP A 337 -13.64 -32.03 2.85
N LYS A 338 -13.92 -32.66 1.71
CA LYS A 338 -13.11 -33.78 1.16
C LYS A 338 -11.68 -33.37 0.80
N ARG A 339 -11.37 -32.07 0.72
CA ARG A 339 -10.01 -31.57 0.51
C ARG A 339 -9.12 -31.75 1.75
N ILE A 340 -9.70 -31.99 2.93
CA ILE A 340 -8.94 -32.18 4.17
C ILE A 340 -8.32 -33.59 4.17
N PRO A 341 -6.98 -33.72 4.24
CA PRO A 341 -6.33 -35.02 4.17
C PRO A 341 -6.67 -35.91 5.37
N VAL A 342 -6.82 -37.22 5.12
CA VAL A 342 -7.05 -38.25 6.16
C VAL A 342 -5.85 -39.13 6.46
N SER A 343 -4.82 -39.09 5.61
CA SER A 343 -3.64 -39.98 5.68
C SER A 343 -2.36 -39.29 6.17
N LYS A 344 -2.28 -37.96 6.10
CA LYS A 344 -1.11 -37.17 6.50
C LYS A 344 -1.53 -35.91 7.24
N ILE A 345 -0.77 -35.54 8.27
CA ILE A 345 -0.94 -34.24 8.96
C ILE A 345 -0.53 -33.11 8.00
N MET A 346 -1.39 -32.11 7.89
CA MET A 346 -1.17 -30.92 7.06
C MET A 346 0.07 -30.16 7.53
N ALA A 347 0.95 -29.82 6.59
CA ALA A 347 1.99 -28.84 6.81
C ALA A 347 1.40 -27.43 6.81
N HIS A 348 2.17 -26.44 7.26
CA HIS A 348 1.74 -25.03 7.25
C HIS A 348 1.28 -24.58 5.84
N HIS A 349 1.96 -25.02 4.79
CA HIS A 349 1.57 -24.72 3.40
C HIS A 349 0.18 -25.26 3.05
N ASP A 350 -0.16 -26.47 3.50
CA ASP A 350 -1.45 -27.11 3.21
C ASP A 350 -2.60 -26.35 3.90
N ILE A 351 -2.36 -25.85 5.13
CA ILE A 351 -3.32 -25.01 5.87
C ILE A 351 -3.64 -23.73 5.10
N MET A 352 -2.65 -23.16 4.40
CA MET A 352 -2.82 -21.89 3.66
C MET A 352 -3.75 -22.00 2.45
N ASN A 353 -4.02 -23.21 1.95
CA ASN A 353 -4.97 -23.45 0.85
C ASN A 353 -6.43 -23.22 1.26
N PHE A 354 -6.71 -23.13 2.57
CA PHE A 354 -8.03 -22.82 3.10
C PHE A 354 -8.09 -21.34 3.48
N PRO A 355 -8.98 -20.52 2.91
CA PRO A 355 -9.08 -19.11 3.27
C PRO A 355 -9.58 -18.95 4.71
N ARG A 356 -9.10 -17.92 5.42
CA ARG A 356 -9.63 -17.58 6.75
C ARG A 356 -11.07 -17.07 6.65
N LEU A 357 -11.89 -17.47 7.62
CA LEU A 357 -13.29 -17.10 7.70
C LEU A 357 -13.46 -15.58 7.96
N PRO A 358 -14.46 -14.93 7.34
CA PRO A 358 -14.74 -13.52 7.58
C PRO A 358 -15.12 -13.25 9.04
N GLY A 359 -14.61 -12.17 9.62
CA GLY A 359 -14.99 -11.75 10.98
C GLY A 359 -14.40 -12.59 12.13
N ALA A 360 -13.47 -13.48 11.83
CA ALA A 360 -12.78 -14.33 12.82
C ALA A 360 -12.10 -13.56 13.97
N ASP A 361 -11.81 -12.27 13.80
CA ASP A 361 -11.22 -11.40 14.83
C ASP A 361 -12.23 -10.85 15.84
N ARG A 362 -13.54 -11.01 15.58
CA ARG A 362 -14.61 -10.59 16.51
C ARG A 362 -14.62 -11.42 17.79
N GLU A 363 -14.25 -12.70 17.70
CA GLU A 363 -14.16 -13.58 18.87
C GLU A 363 -13.16 -13.05 19.90
N GLY A 364 -12.02 -12.53 19.44
CA GLY A 364 -11.02 -11.89 20.30
C GLY A 364 -11.57 -10.69 21.09
N LEU A 365 -12.52 -9.93 20.53
CA LEU A 365 -13.17 -8.83 21.25
C LEU A 365 -14.06 -9.34 22.38
N THR A 366 -14.73 -10.47 22.19
CA THR A 366 -15.55 -11.11 23.22
C THR A 366 -14.68 -11.67 24.34
N ILE A 367 -13.61 -12.40 23.98
CA ILE A 367 -12.68 -13.01 24.96
C ILE A 367 -12.04 -11.94 25.85
N PHE A 368 -11.62 -10.83 25.26
CA PHE A 368 -10.91 -9.77 25.98
C PHE A 368 -11.81 -8.58 26.36
N ALA A 369 -13.15 -8.73 26.31
CA ALA A 369 -14.10 -7.63 26.54
C ALA A 369 -13.83 -6.85 27.83
N LYS A 370 -13.50 -7.55 28.93
CA LYS A 370 -13.20 -6.95 30.23
C LYS A 370 -11.90 -6.13 30.28
N LEU A 371 -11.00 -6.35 29.33
CA LEU A 371 -9.72 -5.63 29.22
C LEU A 371 -9.81 -4.46 28.24
N ILE A 372 -10.91 -4.35 27.48
CA ILE A 372 -11.10 -3.31 26.46
C ILE A 372 -11.65 -2.04 27.13
N GLY A 373 -11.06 -0.90 26.79
CA GLY A 373 -11.52 0.42 27.24
C GLY A 373 -10.51 1.50 26.93
N HIS A 374 -10.64 2.66 27.57
CA HIS A 374 -9.79 3.81 27.24
C HIS A 374 -8.32 3.54 27.63
N PRO A 375 -7.32 3.84 26.79
CA PRO A 375 -5.91 3.53 27.05
C PRO A 375 -5.29 4.17 28.30
N THR A 376 -5.99 5.14 28.91
CA THR A 376 -5.59 5.80 30.16
C THR A 376 -6.31 5.26 31.38
N GLU A 377 -7.31 4.40 31.21
CA GLU A 377 -7.99 3.72 32.32
C GLU A 377 -7.14 2.56 32.82
N GLU A 378 -7.15 2.33 34.13
CA GLU A 378 -6.48 1.18 34.74
C GLU A 378 -7.15 -0.13 34.32
N ALA A 379 -6.32 -1.14 34.02
CA ALA A 379 -6.80 -2.48 33.77
C ALA A 379 -7.28 -3.13 35.07
N ILE A 380 -8.35 -3.92 34.99
CA ILE A 380 -8.95 -4.66 36.12
C ILE A 380 -7.93 -5.54 36.85
N SER A 381 -6.85 -5.95 36.20
CA SER A 381 -5.78 -6.77 36.78
C SER A 381 -4.77 -6.01 37.65
N GLY A 382 -4.96 -4.70 37.88
CA GLY A 382 -4.05 -3.87 38.69
C GLY A 382 -2.63 -3.71 38.12
N LYS A 383 -2.40 -4.15 36.88
CA LYS A 383 -1.13 -4.06 36.15
C LYS A 383 -1.37 -3.49 34.76
N GLY A 384 -1.05 -2.22 34.58
CA GLY A 384 -1.12 -1.51 33.30
C GLY A 384 -2.50 -0.95 32.97
N THR A 385 -2.64 -0.41 31.76
CA THR A 385 -3.86 0.23 31.28
C THR A 385 -4.72 -0.70 30.43
N LYS A 386 -6.01 -0.34 30.27
CA LYS A 386 -6.93 -1.05 29.38
C LYS A 386 -6.43 -1.06 27.94
N TRP A 387 -6.83 -2.08 27.21
CA TRP A 387 -6.42 -2.31 25.84
C TRP A 387 -7.39 -1.67 24.86
N THR A 388 -6.84 -1.25 23.73
CA THR A 388 -7.64 -0.89 22.57
C THR A 388 -8.19 -2.15 21.89
N ARG A 389 -9.29 -2.01 21.15
CA ARG A 389 -9.87 -3.09 20.33
C ARG A 389 -8.85 -3.60 19.32
N LYS A 390 -8.03 -2.71 18.73
CA LYS A 390 -6.88 -3.10 17.90
C LYS A 390 -5.90 -4.02 18.62
N LYS A 391 -5.50 -3.65 19.85
CA LYS A 391 -4.59 -4.46 20.65
C LYS A 391 -5.21 -5.81 21.00
N ALA A 392 -6.48 -5.85 21.41
CA ALA A 392 -7.20 -7.09 21.70
C ALA A 392 -7.24 -8.03 20.49
N LYS A 393 -7.56 -7.51 19.30
CA LYS A 393 -7.53 -8.28 18.04
C LYS A 393 -6.13 -8.78 17.70
N GLY A 394 -5.10 -7.93 17.84
CA GLY A 394 -3.71 -8.32 17.57
C GLY A 394 -3.23 -9.43 18.50
N VAL A 395 -3.54 -9.31 19.80
CA VAL A 395 -3.25 -10.35 20.79
C VAL A 395 -3.98 -11.64 20.43
N PHE A 396 -5.27 -11.58 20.12
CA PHE A 396 -6.04 -12.76 19.71
C PHE A 396 -5.40 -13.47 18.51
N ARG A 397 -5.04 -12.71 17.46
CA ARG A 397 -4.34 -13.24 16.28
C ARG A 397 -3.04 -13.93 16.65
N ALA A 398 -2.19 -13.28 17.44
CA ALA A 398 -0.91 -13.83 17.89
C ALA A 398 -1.04 -15.10 18.74
N THR A 399 -2.17 -15.27 19.43
CA THR A 399 -2.42 -16.46 20.24
C THR A 399 -3.09 -17.58 19.48
N ASN A 400 -4.01 -17.23 18.57
CA ASN A 400 -4.93 -18.15 17.93
C ASN A 400 -4.36 -18.69 16.61
N TRP A 401 -3.76 -17.81 15.80
CA TRP A 401 -3.30 -18.15 14.46
C TRP A 401 -1.95 -18.88 14.47
N ALA A 402 -1.73 -19.67 13.43
CA ALA A 402 -0.45 -20.34 13.22
C ALA A 402 0.67 -19.29 13.07
N PRO A 403 1.85 -19.48 13.70
CA PRO A 403 2.99 -18.62 13.43
C PRO A 403 3.35 -18.69 11.94
N ASP A 404 3.72 -17.54 11.37
CA ASP A 404 4.16 -17.47 9.98
C ASP A 404 5.59 -18.05 9.86
N PRO A 405 5.86 -18.95 8.90
CA PRO A 405 7.20 -19.48 8.69
C PRO A 405 8.17 -18.39 8.22
N PRO A 406 9.42 -18.41 8.70
CA PRO A 406 10.45 -17.57 8.10
C PRO A 406 10.65 -18.02 6.66
N HIS A 407 10.71 -17.06 5.75
CA HIS A 407 10.87 -17.34 4.34
C HIS A 407 11.90 -16.39 3.76
N GLY A 408 12.71 -16.93 2.85
CA GLY A 408 13.64 -16.14 2.08
C GLY A 408 12.93 -15.43 0.94
N MET A 409 13.63 -14.48 0.35
CA MET A 409 13.20 -13.79 -0.83
C MET A 409 13.71 -14.53 -2.06
N ASP A 410 12.78 -15.09 -2.84
CA ASP A 410 13.13 -15.75 -4.09
C ASP A 410 13.90 -14.78 -5.02
N PRO A 411 15.09 -15.15 -5.55
CA PRO A 411 15.91 -14.25 -6.35
C PRO A 411 15.24 -13.79 -7.65
N TRP A 412 14.44 -14.65 -8.29
CA TRP A 412 13.75 -14.32 -9.53
C TRP A 412 12.56 -13.41 -9.28
N LYS A 413 11.79 -13.69 -8.21
CA LYS A 413 10.77 -12.77 -7.72
C LYS A 413 11.39 -11.41 -7.41
N PHE A 414 12.51 -11.36 -6.67
CA PHE A 414 13.23 -10.13 -6.35
C PHE A 414 13.64 -9.33 -7.59
N LEU A 415 14.32 -9.99 -8.54
CA LEU A 415 14.76 -9.35 -9.77
C LEU A 415 13.58 -8.77 -10.55
N THR A 416 12.47 -9.50 -10.62
CA THR A 416 11.30 -9.07 -11.39
C THR A 416 10.49 -7.94 -10.75
N TYR A 417 10.76 -7.57 -9.49
CA TYR A 417 10.25 -6.30 -8.95
C TYR A 417 10.83 -5.06 -9.65
N PHE A 418 11.99 -5.17 -10.34
CA PHE A 418 12.56 -4.07 -11.10
C PHE A 418 11.66 -3.61 -12.25
N PHE A 419 10.66 -4.39 -12.64
CA PHE A 419 9.69 -3.98 -13.65
C PHE A 419 8.58 -3.08 -13.09
N VAL A 420 8.31 -3.09 -11.78
CA VAL A 420 7.21 -2.31 -11.17
C VAL A 420 7.42 -0.79 -11.29
N PRO A 421 8.64 -0.23 -11.13
CA PRO A 421 8.85 1.21 -11.29
C PRO A 421 8.68 1.74 -12.72
N LEU A 422 8.63 0.86 -13.74
CA LEU A 422 8.33 1.28 -15.12
C LEU A 422 6.93 1.90 -15.24
N SER A 423 6.05 1.62 -14.28
CA SER A 423 4.73 2.25 -14.14
C SER A 423 4.76 3.78 -14.23
N VAL A 424 5.83 4.44 -13.75
CA VAL A 424 6.01 5.89 -13.85
C VAL A 424 5.95 6.39 -15.29
N GLY A 425 6.37 5.58 -16.25
CA GLY A 425 6.27 5.88 -17.69
C GLY A 425 4.83 6.06 -18.19
N MET A 426 3.85 5.47 -17.50
CA MET A 426 2.45 5.39 -17.90
C MET A 426 1.48 6.07 -16.94
N PHE A 427 1.98 6.63 -15.83
CA PHE A 427 1.17 7.38 -14.88
C PHE A 427 0.62 8.66 -15.53
N PRO A 428 -0.72 8.79 -15.69
CA PRO A 428 -1.28 9.93 -16.40
C PRO A 428 -0.94 11.27 -15.75
N HIS A 429 -0.90 11.31 -14.42
CA HIS A 429 -0.59 12.51 -13.64
C HIS A 429 0.88 12.94 -13.78
N LEU A 430 1.83 12.00 -13.91
CA LEU A 430 3.24 12.35 -14.18
C LEU A 430 3.45 12.82 -15.62
N PHE A 431 2.73 12.20 -16.56
CA PHE A 431 2.73 12.64 -17.95
C PHE A 431 2.29 14.10 -18.07
N GLN A 432 1.22 14.48 -17.35
CA GLN A 432 0.75 15.87 -17.30
C GLN A 432 1.81 16.81 -16.70
N HIS A 433 2.49 16.42 -15.62
CA HIS A 433 3.59 17.21 -15.05
C HIS A 433 4.74 17.40 -16.06
N TRP A 434 5.12 16.37 -16.81
CA TRP A 434 6.15 16.52 -17.86
C TRP A 434 5.74 17.54 -18.92
N LEU A 435 4.48 17.53 -19.34
CA LEU A 435 3.96 18.49 -20.32
C LEU A 435 3.94 19.93 -19.77
N THR A 436 3.79 20.13 -18.45
CA THR A 436 3.76 21.48 -17.83
C THR A 436 5.13 22.15 -17.68
N ALA A 437 6.23 21.43 -17.91
CA ALA A 437 7.58 21.95 -17.75
C ALA A 437 7.86 23.14 -18.68
N LYS A 438 8.55 24.16 -18.17
CA LYS A 438 8.91 25.37 -18.95
C LYS A 438 9.92 25.09 -20.06
N SER A 439 10.92 24.24 -19.80
CA SER A 439 12.00 23.90 -20.72
C SER A 439 12.48 22.45 -20.50
N ALA A 440 13.19 21.88 -21.47
CA ALA A 440 13.87 20.59 -21.33
C ALA A 440 14.89 20.60 -20.18
N ASP A 441 15.57 21.74 -19.95
CA ASP A 441 16.54 21.88 -18.86
C ASP A 441 15.90 21.72 -17.47
N SER A 442 14.59 21.96 -17.33
CA SER A 442 13.87 21.72 -16.08
C SER A 442 13.93 20.27 -15.61
N PHE A 443 14.14 19.31 -16.52
CA PHE A 443 14.26 17.90 -16.19
C PHE A 443 15.62 17.53 -15.59
N LYS A 444 16.69 18.29 -15.84
CA LYS A 444 18.05 17.94 -15.37
C LYS A 444 18.10 17.79 -13.85
N LEU A 445 17.55 18.77 -13.14
CA LEU A 445 17.49 18.75 -11.68
C LEU A 445 16.64 17.57 -11.17
N ALA A 446 15.50 17.31 -11.82
CA ALA A 446 14.65 16.16 -11.49
C ALA A 446 15.41 14.84 -11.66
N VAL A 447 16.05 14.61 -12.81
CA VAL A 447 16.80 13.38 -13.11
C VAL A 447 17.92 13.12 -12.10
N VAL A 448 18.66 14.16 -11.69
CA VAL A 448 19.82 14.03 -10.78
C VAL A 448 19.41 13.92 -9.31
N ALA A 449 18.45 14.73 -8.85
CA ALA A 449 18.10 14.78 -7.43
C ALA A 449 17.12 13.67 -7.01
N HIS A 450 16.32 13.13 -7.94
CA HIS A 450 15.28 12.15 -7.61
C HIS A 450 15.79 10.87 -6.91
N PRO A 451 16.91 10.23 -7.32
CA PRO A 451 17.44 9.06 -6.61
C PRO A 451 17.86 9.38 -5.16
N ILE A 452 18.44 10.56 -4.95
CA ILE A 452 18.85 11.04 -3.61
C ILE A 452 17.61 11.26 -2.75
N PHE A 453 16.57 11.86 -3.32
CA PHE A 453 15.34 12.13 -2.61
C PHE A 453 14.59 10.83 -2.25
N ILE A 454 14.58 9.84 -3.15
CA ILE A 454 14.06 8.50 -2.82
C ILE A 454 14.85 7.90 -1.66
N MET A 455 16.18 8.00 -1.65
CA MET A 455 17.00 7.50 -0.56
C MET A 455 16.66 8.17 0.78
N ILE A 456 16.53 9.51 0.80
CA ILE A 456 16.17 10.29 1.99
C ILE A 456 14.83 9.86 2.58
N VAL A 457 13.87 9.43 1.76
CA VAL A 457 12.53 9.03 2.22
C VAL A 457 12.45 7.54 2.56
N TRP A 458 12.92 6.68 1.66
CA TRP A 458 12.75 5.23 1.79
C TRP A 458 13.68 4.60 2.82
N VAL A 459 14.92 5.07 2.95
CA VAL A 459 15.86 4.49 3.93
C VAL A 459 15.29 4.63 5.35
N PRO A 460 14.85 5.83 5.80
CA PRO A 460 14.16 5.94 7.07
C PRO A 460 12.94 5.04 7.23
N CYS A 461 12.05 5.00 6.25
CA CYS A 461 10.81 4.22 6.35
C CYS A 461 11.08 2.72 6.48
N VAL A 462 12.00 2.18 5.68
CA VAL A 462 12.38 0.77 5.73
C VAL A 462 13.06 0.44 7.06
N LEU A 463 14.06 1.22 7.47
CA LEU A 463 14.79 0.99 8.73
C LEU A 463 13.86 1.05 9.94
N LEU A 464 12.98 2.04 10.00
CA LEU A 464 11.97 2.14 11.06
C LEU A 464 11.09 0.89 11.09
N GLY A 465 10.60 0.44 9.93
CA GLY A 465 9.79 -0.79 9.84
C GLY A 465 10.53 -2.01 10.41
N VAL A 466 11.80 -2.18 10.05
CA VAL A 466 12.64 -3.29 10.51
C VAL A 466 12.94 -3.20 12.01
N TRP A 467 13.33 -2.03 12.52
CA TRP A 467 13.62 -1.84 13.94
C TRP A 467 12.39 -2.05 14.83
N MET A 468 11.19 -1.72 14.35
CA MET A 468 9.96 -1.96 15.12
C MET A 468 9.68 -3.45 15.39
N THR A 469 10.34 -4.38 14.70
CA THR A 469 10.20 -5.83 14.96
C THR A 469 10.84 -6.27 16.28
N SER A 470 11.88 -5.55 16.73
CA SER A 470 12.60 -5.82 17.97
C SER A 470 12.39 -4.75 19.04
N ALA A 471 11.87 -3.57 18.67
CA ALA A 471 11.66 -2.47 19.58
C ALA A 471 10.75 -2.83 20.77
N THR A 472 11.27 -2.61 21.98
CA THR A 472 10.56 -2.81 23.25
C THR A 472 10.46 -1.51 24.02
N ASN A 473 9.40 -1.36 24.80
CA ASN A 473 9.27 -0.26 25.73
C ASN A 473 10.35 -0.39 26.83
N PRO A 474 11.16 0.65 27.09
CA PRO A 474 12.25 0.57 28.07
C PRO A 474 11.79 0.29 29.50
N ILE A 475 10.56 0.67 29.85
CA ILE A 475 10.01 0.57 31.21
C ILE A 475 9.37 -0.80 31.42
N SER A 476 8.56 -1.27 30.47
CA SER A 476 7.80 -2.52 30.63
C SER A 476 8.47 -3.75 30.00
N GLY A 477 9.51 -3.57 29.18
CA GLY A 477 10.12 -4.63 28.38
C GLY A 477 9.20 -5.22 27.30
N ALA A 478 7.95 -4.73 27.19
CA ALA A 478 6.97 -5.25 26.25
C ALA A 478 7.25 -4.73 24.83
N PRO A 479 6.95 -5.50 23.77
CA PRO A 479 7.04 -5.02 22.40
C PRO A 479 6.22 -3.75 22.18
N ILE A 480 6.80 -2.76 21.51
CA ILE A 480 6.09 -1.52 21.16
C ILE A 480 4.97 -1.82 20.17
N ILE A 481 5.28 -2.63 19.15
CA ILE A 481 4.32 -3.13 18.17
C ILE A 481 4.06 -4.60 18.47
N ALA A 482 2.78 -4.95 18.63
CA ALA A 482 2.38 -6.34 18.88
C ALA A 482 2.57 -7.22 17.65
N ALA A 483 2.63 -8.54 17.85
CA ALA A 483 2.58 -9.50 16.74
C ALA A 483 1.26 -9.36 15.95
N HIS A 484 1.33 -9.55 14.62
CA HIS A 484 0.22 -9.38 13.68
C HIS A 484 -0.47 -8.00 13.71
N PHE A 485 0.27 -6.96 14.12
CA PHE A 485 -0.21 -5.58 14.04
C PHE A 485 -0.51 -5.19 12.57
N PRO A 486 -1.54 -4.38 12.31
CA PRO A 486 -1.85 -3.92 10.95
C PRO A 486 -0.64 -3.20 10.34
N PRO A 487 -0.07 -3.68 9.22
CA PRO A 487 1.13 -3.10 8.62
C PRO A 487 1.01 -1.61 8.33
N ASN A 488 -0.14 -1.18 7.80
CA ASN A 488 -0.42 0.22 7.48
C ASN A 488 -0.43 1.14 8.72
N ALA A 489 -0.51 0.58 9.93
CA ALA A 489 -0.50 1.35 11.17
C ALA A 489 0.88 1.38 11.86
N VAL A 490 1.88 0.62 11.37
CA VAL A 490 3.18 0.49 12.04
C VAL A 490 3.88 1.84 12.17
N LEU A 491 3.98 2.60 11.07
CA LEU A 491 4.60 3.93 11.07
C LEU A 491 3.91 4.87 12.08
N PRO A 492 2.59 5.16 11.98
CA PRO A 492 1.96 6.09 12.91
C PRO A 492 1.96 5.58 14.36
N ALA A 493 1.92 4.26 14.60
CA ALA A 493 2.01 3.70 15.95
C ALA A 493 3.42 3.88 16.54
N ALA A 494 4.47 3.67 15.76
CA ALA A 494 5.86 3.91 16.18
C ALA A 494 6.08 5.37 16.55
N VAL A 495 5.59 6.28 15.70
CA VAL A 495 5.60 7.73 15.94
C VAL A 495 4.95 8.07 17.25
N LYS A 496 3.72 7.59 17.47
CA LYS A 496 2.97 7.91 18.67
C LYS A 496 3.63 7.35 19.93
N ALA A 497 4.20 6.15 19.85
CA ALA A 497 4.85 5.50 20.98
C ALA A 497 6.21 6.13 21.33
N LEU A 498 6.93 6.63 20.32
CA LEU A 498 8.32 7.09 20.46
C LEU A 498 8.48 8.60 20.39
N THR A 499 7.44 9.38 20.10
CA THR A 499 7.54 10.85 20.02
C THR A 499 6.56 11.55 20.95
N GLY A 500 6.85 12.81 21.31
CA GLY A 500 5.94 13.62 22.13
C GLY A 500 4.71 14.10 21.34
N PRO A 501 3.63 14.56 22.00
CA PRO A 501 2.38 14.95 21.33
C PRO A 501 2.54 16.00 20.22
N LEU A 502 3.43 16.98 20.41
CA LEU A 502 3.74 18.01 19.41
C LEU A 502 4.37 17.39 18.16
N MET A 503 5.42 16.60 18.35
CA MET A 503 6.16 15.98 17.24
C MET A 503 5.30 14.93 16.50
N ALA A 504 4.51 14.14 17.24
CA ALA A 504 3.55 13.21 16.65
C ALA A 504 2.55 13.94 15.73
N GLY A 505 2.04 15.10 16.15
CA GLY A 505 1.15 15.92 15.32
C GLY A 505 1.83 16.47 14.07
N LEU A 506 3.03 17.05 14.22
CA LEU A 506 3.81 17.60 13.10
C LEU A 506 4.14 16.52 12.08
N LEU A 507 4.67 15.39 12.53
CA LEU A 507 4.99 14.30 11.62
C LEU A 507 3.75 13.72 10.94
N THR A 508 2.61 13.67 11.63
CA THR A 508 1.36 13.26 10.99
C THR A 508 1.00 14.21 9.86
N ALA A 509 1.20 15.52 10.03
CA ALA A 509 1.07 16.48 8.95
C ALA A 509 2.05 16.21 7.80
N GLY A 510 3.30 15.80 8.08
CA GLY A 510 4.25 15.34 7.05
C GLY A 510 3.78 14.09 6.30
N ILE A 511 3.28 13.07 7.00
CA ILE A 511 2.73 11.86 6.36
C ILE A 511 1.52 12.23 5.49
N LEU A 512 0.60 13.04 6.02
CA LEU A 512 -0.56 13.53 5.26
C LEU A 512 -0.14 14.38 4.06
N ALA A 513 0.93 15.17 4.17
CA ALA A 513 1.46 15.96 3.07
C ALA A 513 1.89 15.11 1.88
N ALA A 514 2.63 14.03 2.12
CA ALA A 514 2.99 13.08 1.07
C ALA A 514 1.77 12.35 0.47
N ILE A 515 0.78 12.01 1.31
CA ILE A 515 -0.45 11.37 0.82
C ILE A 515 -1.24 12.33 -0.08
N MET A 516 -1.47 13.56 0.40
CA MET A 516 -2.30 14.56 -0.26
C MET A 516 -1.67 15.12 -1.54
N SER A 517 -0.33 15.27 -1.60
CA SER A 517 0.41 15.71 -2.81
C SER A 517 0.39 14.73 -3.98
N SER A 518 -0.08 13.50 -3.72
CA SER A 518 -0.34 12.51 -4.76
C SER A 518 -1.80 12.50 -5.18
N LEU A 519 -2.72 12.57 -4.19
CA LEU A 519 -4.17 12.61 -4.43
C LEU A 519 -4.57 13.80 -5.30
N ASP A 520 -4.00 14.99 -5.07
CA ASP A 520 -4.35 16.18 -5.85
C ASP A 520 -4.04 16.07 -7.34
N SER A 521 -2.85 15.58 -7.65
CA SER A 521 -2.32 15.44 -8.99
C SER A 521 -3.09 14.36 -9.74
N GLN A 522 -3.48 13.30 -9.03
CA GLN A 522 -4.33 12.25 -9.56
C GLN A 522 -5.76 12.75 -9.82
N PHE A 523 -6.37 13.47 -8.88
CA PHE A 523 -7.72 14.03 -9.04
C PHE A 523 -7.78 14.97 -10.25
N LEU A 524 -6.87 15.95 -10.31
CA LEU A 524 -6.83 16.90 -11.41
C LEU A 524 -6.60 16.21 -12.76
N CYS A 525 -5.75 15.18 -12.79
CA CYS A 525 -5.45 14.44 -14.01
C CYS A 525 -6.67 13.68 -14.55
N VAL A 526 -7.42 12.99 -13.69
CA VAL A 526 -8.62 12.24 -14.11
C VAL A 526 -9.67 13.18 -14.72
N GLY A 527 -9.89 14.36 -14.11
CA GLY A 527 -10.77 15.38 -14.67
C GLY A 527 -10.28 15.92 -16.01
N THR A 528 -8.96 16.15 -16.13
CA THR A 528 -8.31 16.64 -17.35
C THR A 528 -8.45 15.65 -18.51
N MET A 529 -8.21 14.37 -18.23
CA MET A 529 -8.37 13.29 -19.20
C MET A 529 -9.83 13.19 -19.67
N PHE A 530 -10.79 13.20 -18.75
CA PHE A 530 -12.20 13.08 -19.13
C PHE A 530 -12.67 14.25 -20.00
N THR A 531 -12.37 15.49 -19.60
CA THR A 531 -12.83 16.65 -20.38
C THR A 531 -12.13 16.75 -21.72
N THR A 532 -10.82 16.51 -21.77
CA THR A 532 -10.07 16.63 -23.03
C THR A 532 -10.30 15.46 -23.96
N ASP A 533 -10.17 14.24 -23.43
CA ASP A 533 -10.08 13.04 -24.25
C ASP A 533 -11.45 12.47 -24.59
N ILE A 534 -12.46 12.71 -23.76
CA ILE A 534 -13.82 12.21 -23.97
C ILE A 534 -14.74 13.35 -24.39
N VAL A 535 -14.91 14.37 -23.54
CA VAL A 535 -15.94 15.40 -23.75
C VAL A 535 -15.61 16.29 -24.95
N SER A 536 -14.53 17.08 -24.89
CA SER A 536 -14.18 18.03 -25.94
C SER A 536 -13.83 17.35 -27.26
N HIS A 537 -13.24 16.15 -27.22
CA HIS A 537 -12.86 15.44 -28.43
C HIS A 537 -14.07 14.89 -29.19
N TYR A 538 -15.04 14.25 -28.53
CA TYR A 538 -16.19 13.63 -29.22
C TYR A 538 -17.42 14.54 -29.33
N ALA A 539 -17.65 15.44 -28.38
CA ALA A 539 -18.79 16.35 -28.42
C ALA A 539 -18.48 17.71 -29.10
N GLY A 540 -17.23 17.93 -29.51
CA GLY A 540 -16.76 19.12 -30.23
C GLY A 540 -16.11 20.16 -29.32
N LYS A 541 -14.95 20.70 -29.73
CA LYS A 541 -14.15 21.66 -28.95
C LYS A 541 -14.84 23.02 -28.78
N ASP A 542 -15.56 23.49 -29.79
CA ASP A 542 -16.21 24.80 -29.80
C ASP A 542 -17.60 24.80 -29.16
N ARG A 543 -18.09 23.62 -28.76
CA ARG A 543 -19.42 23.46 -28.17
C ARG A 543 -19.47 23.92 -26.71
N PHE A 544 -18.34 23.90 -26.01
CA PHE A 544 -18.28 24.16 -24.57
C PHE A 544 -17.39 25.36 -24.28
N THR A 545 -17.90 26.25 -23.43
CA THR A 545 -17.09 27.33 -22.86
C THR A 545 -16.08 26.78 -21.84
N ASP A 546 -14.98 27.50 -21.59
CA ASP A 546 -13.98 27.13 -20.58
C ASP A 546 -14.61 26.87 -19.19
N LYS A 547 -15.60 27.69 -18.80
CA LYS A 547 -16.33 27.52 -17.54
C LYS A 547 -17.10 26.20 -17.48
N GLN A 548 -17.73 25.80 -18.59
CA GLN A 548 -18.46 24.53 -18.69
C GLN A 548 -17.49 23.35 -18.62
N LEU A 549 -16.36 23.40 -19.35
CA LEU A 549 -15.35 22.34 -19.30
C LEU A 549 -14.79 22.16 -17.89
N ILE A 550 -14.46 23.25 -17.19
CA ILE A 550 -13.99 23.17 -15.79
C ILE A 550 -15.07 22.56 -14.89
N THR A 551 -16.34 22.91 -15.08
CA THR A 551 -17.45 22.35 -14.29
C THR A 551 -17.61 20.85 -14.54
N ILE A 552 -17.56 20.42 -15.79
CA ILE A 552 -17.64 19.01 -16.17
C ILE A 552 -16.46 18.22 -15.58
N ALA A 553 -15.24 18.77 -15.64
CA ALA A 553 -14.08 18.16 -14.99
C ALA A 553 -14.32 17.97 -13.49
N ARG A 554 -14.75 19.04 -12.78
CA ARG A 554 -14.98 18.99 -11.33
C ARG A 554 -16.06 17.97 -10.96
N VAL A 555 -17.18 17.91 -11.68
CA VAL A 555 -18.23 16.91 -11.44
C VAL A 555 -17.69 15.50 -11.62
N PHE A 556 -16.92 15.24 -12.69
CA PHE A 556 -16.32 13.93 -12.91
C PHE A 556 -15.31 13.55 -11.82
N ILE A 557 -14.51 14.51 -11.35
CA ILE A 557 -13.59 14.29 -10.22
C ILE A 557 -14.37 13.91 -8.97
N VAL A 558 -15.45 14.64 -8.62
CA VAL A 558 -16.28 14.31 -7.45
C VAL A 558 -16.83 12.88 -7.55
N LEU A 559 -17.30 12.46 -8.73
CA LEU A 559 -17.81 11.10 -8.94
C LEU A 559 -16.74 10.03 -8.71
N ILE A 560 -15.54 10.21 -9.26
CA ILE A 560 -14.43 9.25 -9.08
C ILE A 560 -13.94 9.22 -7.63
N VAL A 561 -13.88 10.37 -6.96
CA VAL A 561 -13.49 10.45 -5.54
C VAL A 561 -14.55 9.80 -4.65
N ALA A 562 -15.84 10.02 -4.92
CA ALA A 562 -16.93 9.37 -4.19
C ALA A 562 -16.88 7.84 -4.37
N LEU A 563 -16.70 7.35 -5.61
CA LEU A 563 -16.56 5.92 -5.89
C LEU A 563 -15.35 5.32 -5.18
N THR A 564 -14.20 6.00 -5.23
CA THR A 564 -12.98 5.58 -4.52
C THR A 564 -13.22 5.55 -3.01
N TYR A 565 -13.84 6.59 -2.45
CA TYR A 565 -14.16 6.64 -1.03
C TYR A 565 -15.05 5.47 -0.61
N LEU A 566 -16.12 5.17 -1.36
CA LEU A 566 -17.02 4.05 -1.08
C LEU A 566 -16.29 2.71 -1.11
N PHE A 567 -15.45 2.47 -2.11
CA PHE A 567 -14.63 1.25 -2.17
C PHE A 567 -13.63 1.15 -1.01
N SER A 568 -13.08 2.28 -0.55
CA SER A 568 -12.15 2.29 0.59
C SER A 568 -12.78 1.80 1.91
N LEU A 569 -14.12 1.88 2.04
CA LEU A 569 -14.85 1.43 3.24
C LEU A 569 -14.90 -0.10 3.35
N PHE A 570 -14.80 -0.80 2.23
CA PHE A 570 -14.93 -2.26 2.15
C PHE A 570 -13.60 -2.96 1.87
N GLU A 571 -12.48 -2.23 1.86
CA GLU A 571 -11.19 -2.74 1.41
C GLU A 571 -10.30 -3.16 2.60
N PRO A 572 -10.19 -4.47 2.93
CA PRO A 572 -9.35 -4.93 4.03
C PRO A 572 -7.87 -5.11 3.66
N ARG A 573 -7.50 -5.00 2.38
CA ARG A 573 -6.15 -5.35 1.89
C ARG A 573 -5.08 -4.34 2.34
N ARG A 574 -3.81 -4.78 2.28
CA ARG A 574 -2.64 -3.95 2.57
C ARG A 574 -2.43 -2.91 1.47
N VAL A 575 -2.05 -1.70 1.87
CA VAL A 575 -1.76 -0.60 0.95
C VAL A 575 -0.61 -0.99 -0.01
N PHE A 576 0.41 -1.68 0.50
CA PHE A 576 1.54 -2.13 -0.31
C PHE A 576 1.11 -3.13 -1.41
N THR A 577 0.30 -4.14 -1.06
CA THR A 577 -0.16 -5.16 -2.03
C THR A 577 -1.03 -4.55 -3.13
N LEU A 578 -1.95 -3.66 -2.78
CA LEU A 578 -2.75 -2.93 -3.77
C LEU A 578 -1.88 -2.07 -4.69
N GLY A 579 -0.85 -1.42 -4.13
CA GLY A 579 0.12 -0.62 -4.89
C GLY A 579 0.85 -1.44 -5.94
N VAL A 580 1.42 -2.59 -5.54
CA VAL A 580 2.15 -3.46 -6.47
C VAL A 580 1.26 -3.90 -7.64
N TRP A 581 0.01 -4.29 -7.41
CA TRP A 581 -0.91 -4.70 -8.49
C TRP A 581 -1.29 -3.56 -9.43
N CYS A 582 -1.62 -2.40 -8.86
CA CYS A 582 -1.92 -1.19 -9.63
C CYS A 582 -0.71 -0.77 -10.50
N PHE A 583 0.48 -0.68 -9.92
CA PHE A 583 1.71 -0.31 -10.62
C PHE A 583 2.10 -1.36 -11.66
N SER A 584 1.86 -2.64 -11.39
CA SER A 584 2.09 -3.70 -12.37
C SER A 584 1.19 -3.53 -13.61
N GLY A 585 -0.06 -3.09 -13.43
CA GLY A 585 -0.97 -2.76 -14.54
C GLY A 585 -0.53 -1.55 -15.35
N PHE A 586 0.02 -0.51 -14.71
CA PHE A 586 0.64 0.60 -15.46
C PHE A 586 1.92 0.17 -16.18
N SER A 587 2.74 -0.65 -15.54
CA SER A 587 4.00 -1.14 -16.11
C SER A 587 3.77 -2.03 -17.32
N SER A 588 2.68 -2.80 -17.35
CA SER A 588 2.35 -3.63 -18.52
C SER A 588 2.05 -2.81 -19.77
N LEU A 589 1.70 -1.52 -19.64
CA LEU A 589 1.56 -0.57 -20.75
C LEU A 589 2.87 0.14 -21.13
N PHE A 590 3.95 -0.02 -20.35
CA PHE A 590 5.24 0.62 -20.61
C PHE A 590 5.84 0.31 -22.01
N PRO A 591 5.76 -0.94 -22.52
CA PRO A 591 6.25 -1.23 -23.87
C PRO A 591 5.59 -0.37 -24.94
N LEU A 592 4.30 -0.05 -24.78
CA LEU A 592 3.53 0.76 -25.72
C LEU A 592 4.06 2.19 -25.81
N ILE A 593 4.31 2.86 -24.67
CA ILE A 593 4.85 4.23 -24.69
C ILE A 593 6.27 4.26 -25.24
N LEU A 594 7.10 3.28 -24.87
CA LEU A 594 8.47 3.19 -25.35
C LEU A 594 8.50 2.99 -26.88
N ALA A 595 7.69 2.06 -27.40
CA ALA A 595 7.55 1.82 -28.83
C ALA A 595 6.96 3.05 -29.56
N SER A 596 5.98 3.73 -28.97
CA SER A 596 5.38 4.93 -29.58
C SER A 596 6.40 6.04 -29.80
N LEU A 597 7.37 6.16 -28.90
CA LEU A 597 8.42 7.18 -28.95
C LEU A 597 9.64 6.78 -29.78
N TYR A 598 10.01 5.50 -29.80
CA TYR A 598 11.31 5.07 -30.33
C TYR A 598 11.23 4.04 -31.46
N TRP A 599 10.08 3.41 -31.68
CA TRP A 599 9.93 2.39 -32.71
C TRP A 599 9.07 2.89 -33.89
N LYS A 600 9.71 3.12 -35.03
CA LYS A 600 9.05 3.58 -36.26
C LYS A 600 7.99 2.61 -36.77
N ARG A 601 8.16 1.30 -36.51
CA ARG A 601 7.31 0.23 -37.06
C ARG A 601 6.03 -0.02 -36.25
N LEU A 602 5.86 0.56 -35.07
CA LEU A 602 4.66 0.38 -34.24
C LEU A 602 3.40 0.77 -35.03
N THR A 603 2.49 -0.19 -35.20
CA THR A 603 1.22 0.01 -35.92
C THR A 603 0.07 0.24 -34.95
N LYS A 604 -1.03 0.82 -35.45
CA LYS A 604 -2.28 0.99 -34.68
C LYS A 604 -2.83 -0.34 -34.15
N LEU A 605 -2.79 -1.41 -34.96
CA LEU A 605 -3.25 -2.73 -34.57
C LEU A 605 -2.33 -3.36 -33.53
N GLY A 606 -1.01 -3.18 -33.67
CA GLY A 606 -0.04 -3.59 -32.65
C GLY A 606 -0.29 -2.90 -31.30
N ALA A 607 -0.64 -1.61 -31.32
CA ALA A 607 -0.99 -0.87 -30.12
C ALA A 607 -2.31 -1.35 -29.48
N TYR A 608 -3.36 -1.63 -30.26
CA TYR A 608 -4.58 -2.25 -29.72
C TYR A 608 -4.30 -3.59 -29.06
N ALA A 609 -3.55 -4.44 -29.74
CA ALA A 609 -3.19 -5.75 -29.22
C ALA A 609 -2.37 -5.64 -27.92
N ALA A 610 -1.46 -4.65 -27.83
CA ALA A 610 -0.72 -4.35 -26.63
C ALA A 610 -1.63 -3.96 -25.45
N ILE A 611 -2.58 -3.03 -25.67
CA ILE A 611 -3.50 -2.57 -24.64
C ILE A 611 -4.43 -3.70 -24.17
N LEU A 612 -4.94 -4.50 -25.10
CA LEU A 612 -5.79 -5.64 -24.78
C LEU A 612 -5.04 -6.76 -24.05
N ALA A 613 -3.79 -7.05 -24.45
CA ALA A 613 -2.93 -8.00 -23.75
C ALA A 613 -2.62 -7.52 -22.33
N ALA A 614 -2.31 -6.23 -22.15
CA ALA A 614 -2.08 -5.63 -20.84
C ALA A 614 -3.32 -5.74 -19.94
N ALA A 615 -4.49 -5.34 -20.43
CA ALA A 615 -5.73 -5.40 -19.66
C ALA A 615 -6.18 -6.85 -19.37
N GLY A 616 -6.14 -7.72 -20.37
CA GLY A 616 -6.56 -9.13 -20.24
C GLY A 616 -5.67 -9.92 -19.30
N SER A 617 -4.34 -9.79 -19.42
CA SER A 617 -3.40 -10.44 -18.50
C SER A 617 -3.53 -9.90 -17.09
N TRP A 618 -3.71 -8.59 -16.90
CA TRP A 618 -3.93 -8.00 -15.57
C TRP A 618 -5.21 -8.54 -14.92
N ILE A 619 -6.35 -8.52 -15.64
CA ILE A 619 -7.64 -9.01 -15.12
C ILE A 619 -7.55 -10.49 -14.75
N TYR A 620 -7.01 -11.31 -15.65
CA TYR A 620 -6.86 -12.75 -15.42
C TYR A 620 -6.00 -13.04 -14.18
N MET A 621 -4.78 -12.48 -14.14
CA MET A 621 -3.83 -12.73 -13.05
C MET A 621 -4.31 -12.14 -11.72
N PHE A 622 -5.00 -11.00 -11.75
CA PHE A 622 -5.57 -10.40 -10.54
C PHE A 622 -6.69 -11.27 -9.96
N ALA A 623 -7.55 -11.84 -10.81
CA ALA A 623 -8.58 -12.79 -10.38
C ALA A 623 -7.97 -14.09 -9.85
N ASP A 624 -6.98 -14.65 -10.54
CA ASP A 624 -6.28 -15.89 -10.15
C ASP A 624 -5.50 -15.72 -8.83
N ALA A 625 -4.96 -14.53 -8.58
CA ALA A 625 -4.36 -14.15 -7.30
C ALA A 625 -5.39 -13.95 -6.16
N ASN A 626 -6.63 -14.39 -6.35
CA ASN A 626 -7.78 -14.18 -5.47
C ASN A 626 -7.97 -12.69 -5.14
N TYR A 627 -8.03 -11.86 -6.19
CA TYR A 627 -8.13 -10.40 -6.08
C TYR A 627 -7.03 -9.81 -5.20
N ALA A 628 -5.77 -10.19 -5.45
CA ALA A 628 -4.61 -9.77 -4.66
C ALA A 628 -4.63 -10.16 -3.15
N ALA A 629 -5.49 -11.08 -2.73
CA ALA A 629 -5.42 -11.65 -1.39
C ALA A 629 -4.16 -12.53 -1.22
N ASN A 630 -3.73 -13.20 -2.29
CA ASN A 630 -2.46 -13.92 -2.31
C ASN A 630 -1.30 -12.98 -2.62
N ALA A 631 -0.63 -12.49 -1.57
CA ALA A 631 0.53 -11.61 -1.71
C ALA A 631 1.80 -12.29 -2.29
N ASN A 632 1.82 -13.63 -2.30
CA ASN A 632 2.93 -14.44 -2.81
C ASN A 632 2.64 -15.04 -4.19
N TYR A 633 1.59 -14.58 -4.85
CA TYR A 633 1.24 -15.01 -6.20
C TYR A 633 2.40 -14.73 -7.17
N THR A 634 2.83 -15.77 -7.87
CA THR A 634 3.89 -15.74 -8.88
C THR A 634 3.44 -16.56 -10.09
N VAL A 635 3.98 -16.23 -11.25
CA VAL A 635 3.73 -16.97 -12.49
C VAL A 635 5.08 -17.38 -13.05
N PHE A 636 5.28 -18.69 -13.26
CA PHE A 636 6.59 -19.26 -13.62
C PHE A 636 7.74 -18.86 -12.67
N GLY A 637 7.44 -18.67 -11.37
CA GLY A 637 8.42 -18.25 -10.37
C GLY A 637 8.77 -16.76 -10.38
N VAL A 638 8.17 -15.96 -11.27
CA VAL A 638 8.38 -14.50 -11.34
C VAL A 638 7.14 -13.71 -10.94
N MET A 639 7.35 -12.42 -10.69
CA MET A 639 6.25 -11.49 -10.42
C MET A 639 5.31 -11.38 -11.63
N PRO A 640 3.99 -11.19 -11.41
CA PRO A 640 3.01 -11.01 -12.48
C PRO A 640 3.39 -9.91 -13.48
N VAL A 641 4.00 -8.82 -13.00
CA VAL A 641 4.43 -7.69 -13.84
C VAL A 641 5.38 -8.09 -14.97
N ALA A 642 6.33 -8.99 -14.72
CA ALA A 642 7.29 -9.41 -15.72
C ALA A 642 6.59 -10.18 -16.85
N THR A 643 5.66 -11.07 -16.46
CA THR A 643 4.85 -11.82 -17.42
C THR A 643 3.95 -10.89 -18.22
N MET A 644 3.28 -9.93 -17.57
CA MET A 644 2.41 -8.95 -18.25
C MET A 644 3.19 -8.10 -19.25
N ILE A 645 4.38 -7.59 -18.88
CA ILE A 645 5.24 -6.83 -19.79
C ILE A 645 5.70 -7.70 -20.98
N ALA A 646 6.10 -8.94 -20.73
CA ALA A 646 6.51 -9.86 -21.79
C ALA A 646 5.35 -10.13 -22.76
N LEU A 647 4.15 -10.45 -22.26
CA LEU A 647 2.95 -10.67 -23.07
C LEU A 647 2.59 -9.44 -23.89
N THR A 648 2.56 -8.25 -23.28
CA THR A 648 2.29 -7.01 -23.99
C THR A 648 3.33 -6.75 -25.07
N THR A 649 4.62 -6.93 -24.77
CA THR A 649 5.71 -6.67 -25.70
C THR A 649 5.67 -7.61 -26.90
N ILE A 650 5.57 -8.92 -26.65
CA ILE A 650 5.51 -9.94 -27.70
C ILE A 650 4.30 -9.69 -28.60
N THR A 651 3.12 -9.51 -28.00
CA THR A 651 1.87 -9.28 -28.76
C THR A 651 1.98 -8.00 -29.60
N MET A 652 2.48 -6.91 -29.01
CA MET A 652 2.67 -5.64 -29.71
C MET A 652 3.62 -5.80 -30.91
N VAL A 653 4.77 -6.47 -30.71
CA VAL A 653 5.79 -6.64 -31.74
C VAL A 653 5.28 -7.52 -32.86
N VAL A 654 4.75 -8.70 -32.54
CA VAL A 654 4.24 -9.66 -33.53
C VAL A 654 3.13 -9.02 -34.37
N VAL A 655 2.11 -8.42 -33.72
CA VAL A 655 1.00 -7.80 -34.43
C VAL A 655 1.48 -6.61 -35.26
N SER A 656 2.42 -5.79 -34.77
CA SER A 656 2.97 -4.69 -35.58
C SER A 656 3.69 -5.19 -36.82
N LEU A 657 4.44 -6.30 -36.73
CA LEU A 657 5.21 -6.82 -37.86
C LEU A 657 4.33 -7.43 -38.96
N ILE A 658 3.22 -8.08 -38.58
CA ILE A 658 2.30 -8.73 -39.54
C ILE A 658 1.20 -7.80 -40.07
N THR A 659 1.09 -6.57 -39.55
CA THR A 659 0.09 -5.58 -39.98
C THR A 659 0.70 -4.45 -40.81
N PRO A 660 -0.09 -3.72 -41.62
CA PRO A 660 0.43 -2.66 -42.47
C PRO A 660 1.22 -1.59 -41.69
N PRO A 661 2.34 -1.09 -42.24
CA PRO A 661 3.15 -0.07 -41.59
C PRO A 661 2.41 1.27 -41.42
N PRO A 662 2.84 2.11 -40.47
CA PRO A 662 2.29 3.47 -40.32
C PRO A 662 2.48 4.31 -41.57
N SER A 663 1.64 5.35 -41.72
CA SER A 663 1.77 6.28 -42.84
C SER A 663 3.14 6.99 -42.83
N THR A 664 3.62 7.33 -44.03
CA THR A 664 4.86 8.11 -44.18
C THR A 664 4.76 9.46 -43.47
N GLU A 665 3.59 10.10 -43.49
CA GLU A 665 3.34 11.37 -42.82
C GLU A 665 3.57 11.25 -41.30
N THR A 666 3.02 10.21 -40.67
CA THR A 666 3.24 9.93 -39.25
C THR A 666 4.71 9.64 -38.94
N ILE A 667 5.40 8.87 -39.79
CA ILE A 667 6.83 8.59 -39.58
C ILE A 667 7.65 9.88 -39.65
N VAL A 668 7.41 10.75 -40.65
CA VAL A 668 8.12 12.03 -40.78
C VAL A 668 7.80 12.97 -39.62
N LYS A 669 6.53 13.02 -39.18
CA LYS A 669 6.09 13.87 -38.07
C LYS A 669 6.79 13.55 -36.74
N PHE A 670 6.89 12.26 -36.40
CA PHE A 670 7.42 11.80 -35.10
C PHE A 670 8.89 11.37 -35.13
N PHE A 671 9.43 11.03 -36.29
CA PHE A 671 10.82 10.61 -36.48
C PHE A 671 11.49 11.36 -37.66
N PRO A 672 11.59 12.70 -37.57
CA PRO A 672 12.28 13.47 -38.60
C PRO A 672 13.73 12.98 -38.75
N ALA A 673 14.26 13.05 -39.98
CA ALA A 673 15.69 12.85 -40.19
C ALA A 673 16.46 13.88 -39.36
N LYS A 674 17.57 13.46 -38.74
CA LYS A 674 18.49 14.43 -38.12
C LYS A 674 19.07 15.26 -39.26
N GLU A 675 18.77 16.55 -39.27
CA GLU A 675 19.45 17.54 -40.12
C GLU A 675 20.92 17.67 -39.74
#